data_AF-A0A166PDN9-F1
#
_entry.id   AF-A0A166PDN9-F1
#
_cell.length_a   1.000
_cell.length_b   1.000
_cell.length_c   1.000
_cell.angle_alpha   90.00
_cell.angle_beta   90.00
_cell.angle_gamma   90.00
#
_symmetry.space_group_name_H-M   'P 1'
#
loop_
_entity.id
_entity.type
_entity.pdbx_description
1 polymer ?
#
loop_
_entity_poly.entity_id
_entity_poly.type
_entity_poly.pdbx_seq_one_letter_code
_entity_poly.pdbx_strand_id
1 'polypeptide(L)'
;MHPYSFLGLLTSCLSLYSAVDAIPTERRLVNDTSPDVQTYFNLDGSAHGEKIKSLTADGYRIISLSAYGTASNANYAAIWVRREGNPFEVIYGVDEATYDDWLDSWKNKGYVSTHVSATGPAGSAVFTGVMEKTDVANWEQRCGLTNPYAYDNETSGIDMVVKGFRMYGTPDDRRYCILGHENVGNQQSTIFYSDGNYTIDYPVIYESEIAKRFWRPSRLFVSDDHVITPQFVDTSVGKWVAMDGLTAAELPVQIDAQKRLGLYPIDLHGGVSDNDVRFAVVFAETDIPEVRKWSATGSITGFKDSPGATAAFDAAMQTWMKKNGVRQAQIAVALNGSTIAERGYTWAESNRAVVEPDDVFLLASVSKIFVHAAIFNLIEAGKLNYSTTAYPLLGFEPADTRANDITIDHLLTHTSGYSRERSGDPAFWFREVSFNLFNGTRAATLRDVIEYQLTRPLDFAPGSDYSYSNYGTMLLSYIVSNLTATPYLAFLQENIFGDHDVRLYETAASKHAADRIIQESKYTGYDPTEPQAYRLVPGPFGGDGAIKEECAGAFSLAASAATVARFIGTHAVGGTGGRAMYAERDGTLVGARTFASSRPDVDWALTINTREYISEAEFDDLRYNKIPLVLGDFAVA
;
A
#
# COMPACT_ATOMS: atom_id res chain seq x y z
N MET A 1 -10.94 -60.13 20.13
CA MET A 1 -10.15 -61.37 20.22
C MET A 1 -8.73 -61.05 19.76
N HIS A 2 -7.78 -61.08 20.69
CA HIS A 2 -6.32 -61.11 20.46
C HIS A 2 -5.90 -62.50 19.88
N PRO A 3 -4.66 -62.74 19.37
CA PRO A 3 -3.38 -62.23 19.92
C PRO A 3 -2.17 -61.94 18.98
N TYR A 4 -1.31 -61.04 19.50
CA TYR A 4 0.17 -60.97 19.54
C TYR A 4 1.10 -61.52 18.42
N SER A 5 2.07 -60.67 18.02
CA SER A 5 3.51 -60.95 18.21
C SER A 5 4.36 -59.65 18.17
N PHE A 6 5.42 -59.65 18.98
CA PHE A 6 6.31 -58.55 19.40
C PHE A 6 7.72 -58.70 18.76
N LEU A 7 8.57 -57.65 18.93
CA LEU A 7 10.00 -57.47 18.58
C LEU A 7 10.32 -57.14 17.10
N GLY A 8 11.19 -56.18 16.75
CA GLY A 8 12.03 -55.25 17.49
C GLY A 8 13.15 -54.66 16.58
N LEU A 9 13.62 -53.46 16.95
CA LEU A 9 14.88 -52.77 16.58
C LEU A 9 14.99 -51.93 15.27
N LEU A 10 15.50 -50.71 15.51
CA LEU A 10 15.91 -49.63 14.61
C LEU A 10 16.95 -50.07 13.56
N THR A 11 16.92 -49.47 12.36
CA THR A 11 18.04 -48.65 11.85
C THR A 11 17.71 -47.92 10.54
N SER A 12 17.89 -46.58 10.58
CA SER A 12 18.48 -45.66 9.59
C SER A 12 18.07 -45.65 8.11
N CYS A 13 17.71 -44.42 7.70
CA CYS A 13 17.58 -43.79 6.40
C CYS A 13 18.44 -44.31 5.24
N LEU A 14 17.81 -44.46 4.05
CA LEU A 14 18.31 -44.05 2.72
C LEU A 14 17.39 -44.62 1.62
N SER A 15 16.80 -43.76 0.77
CA SER A 15 16.35 -44.00 -0.61
C SER A 15 15.31 -42.94 -1.03
N LEU A 16 15.13 -42.51 -2.28
CA LEU A 16 15.76 -42.81 -3.56
C LEU A 16 15.37 -41.70 -4.56
N TYR A 17 16.30 -41.40 -5.45
CA TYR A 17 16.16 -40.62 -6.68
C TYR A 17 15.42 -41.42 -7.77
N SER A 18 14.66 -40.75 -8.65
CA SER A 18 14.43 -41.14 -10.07
C SER A 18 13.78 -39.95 -10.84
N ALA A 19 14.55 -39.23 -11.66
CA ALA A 19 14.66 -39.32 -13.14
C ALA A 19 13.47 -38.62 -13.86
N VAL A 20 13.59 -37.37 -14.35
CA VAL A 20 14.29 -36.86 -15.56
C VAL A 20 13.80 -37.51 -16.86
N ASP A 21 12.96 -36.78 -17.59
CA ASP A 21 12.84 -36.91 -19.05
C ASP A 21 13.66 -35.79 -19.71
N ALA A 22 14.56 -36.21 -20.60
CA ALA A 22 15.45 -35.35 -21.37
C ALA A 22 14.79 -34.96 -22.71
N ILE A 23 14.90 -33.68 -23.09
CA ILE A 23 14.57 -33.17 -24.43
C ILE A 23 15.86 -32.58 -25.04
N PRO A 24 16.09 -32.71 -26.37
CA PRO A 24 17.41 -32.58 -26.97
C PRO A 24 17.97 -31.15 -26.93
N THR A 25 19.30 -31.12 -26.83
CA THR A 25 20.17 -29.95 -26.84
C THR A 25 20.22 -29.32 -28.24
N GLU A 26 19.31 -28.40 -28.53
CA GLU A 26 19.65 -27.31 -29.45
C GLU A 26 20.17 -26.15 -28.62
N ARG A 27 21.44 -25.78 -28.85
CA ARG A 27 22.02 -24.51 -28.41
C ARG A 27 21.16 -23.39 -28.96
N ARG A 28 20.15 -22.98 -28.20
CA ARG A 28 19.57 -21.65 -28.33
C ARG A 28 20.71 -20.70 -27.98
N LEU A 29 21.27 -20.03 -28.99
CA LEU A 29 21.95 -18.77 -28.80
C LEU A 29 20.91 -17.85 -28.15
N VAL A 30 20.87 -17.85 -26.83
CA VAL A 30 20.19 -16.82 -26.07
C VAL A 30 20.98 -15.57 -26.43
N ASN A 31 20.38 -14.68 -27.22
CA ASN A 31 20.84 -13.29 -27.21
C ASN A 31 20.75 -12.86 -25.75
N ASP A 32 21.89 -12.86 -25.07
CA ASP A 32 22.00 -12.42 -23.69
C ASP A 32 21.76 -10.92 -23.68
N THR A 33 20.49 -10.54 -23.49
CA THR A 33 20.08 -9.15 -23.33
C THR A 33 20.27 -8.69 -21.89
N SER A 34 20.83 -9.52 -21.00
CA SER A 34 21.14 -9.10 -19.64
C SER A 34 22.25 -8.05 -19.66
N PRO A 35 22.14 -7.01 -18.83
CA PRO A 35 23.15 -5.97 -18.79
C PRO A 35 24.50 -6.56 -18.34
N ASP A 36 25.58 -6.00 -18.90
CA ASP A 36 26.93 -6.35 -18.51
C ASP A 36 27.23 -5.73 -17.13
N VAL A 37 27.32 -6.59 -16.12
CA VAL A 37 27.37 -6.21 -14.70
C VAL A 37 28.66 -6.73 -14.07
N GLN A 38 29.34 -5.87 -13.31
CA GLN A 38 30.51 -6.20 -12.51
C GLN A 38 30.20 -5.95 -11.04
N THR A 39 30.59 -6.90 -10.18
CA THR A 39 30.36 -6.81 -8.73
C THR A 39 31.65 -7.17 -8.00
N TYR A 40 31.97 -6.43 -6.95
CA TYR A 40 33.04 -6.76 -6.02
C TYR A 40 32.64 -6.43 -4.58
N PHE A 41 33.35 -7.04 -3.64
CA PHE A 41 33.21 -6.86 -2.20
C PHE A 41 34.54 -7.21 -1.51
N ASN A 42 34.71 -6.81 -0.26
CA ASN A 42 35.92 -6.98 0.55
C ASN A 42 37.18 -6.37 -0.08
N LEU A 43 37.04 -5.26 -0.82
CA LEU A 43 38.19 -4.51 -1.30
C LEU A 43 38.58 -3.43 -0.30
N ASP A 44 39.87 -3.27 -0.05
CA ASP A 44 40.38 -2.08 0.65
C ASP A 44 40.29 -0.83 -0.24
N GLY A 45 40.61 0.34 0.32
CA GLY A 45 40.54 1.61 -0.42
C GLY A 45 41.46 1.68 -1.64
N SER A 46 42.61 1.00 -1.64
CA SER A 46 43.53 1.02 -2.78
C SER A 46 42.96 0.21 -3.94
N ALA A 47 42.54 -1.03 -3.67
CA ALA A 47 41.93 -1.92 -4.66
C ALA A 47 40.60 -1.37 -5.18
N HIS A 48 39.79 -0.75 -4.31
CA HIS A 48 38.57 -0.05 -4.69
C HIS A 48 38.86 1.10 -5.68
N GLY A 49 39.87 1.92 -5.39
CA GLY A 49 40.31 3.00 -6.27
C GLY A 49 40.78 2.54 -7.65
N GLU A 50 41.50 1.43 -7.71
CA GLU A 50 41.91 0.81 -8.98
C GLU A 50 40.70 0.33 -9.79
N LYS A 51 39.71 -0.29 -9.12
CA LYS A 51 38.46 -0.74 -9.76
C LYS A 51 37.63 0.42 -10.29
N ILE A 52 37.52 1.52 -9.55
CA ILE A 52 36.84 2.73 -10.05
C ILE A 52 37.48 3.18 -11.36
N LYS A 53 38.81 3.33 -11.39
CA LYS A 53 39.53 3.79 -12.59
C LYS A 53 39.31 2.86 -13.77
N SER A 54 39.46 1.54 -13.57
CA SER A 54 39.32 0.57 -14.66
C SER A 54 37.89 0.51 -15.19
N LEU A 55 36.90 0.40 -14.30
CA LEU A 55 35.50 0.21 -14.69
C LEU A 55 34.93 1.47 -15.34
N THR A 56 35.27 2.66 -14.84
CA THR A 56 34.89 3.93 -15.49
C THR A 56 35.49 4.03 -16.90
N ALA A 57 36.75 3.64 -17.09
CA ALA A 57 37.39 3.65 -18.41
C ALA A 57 36.73 2.66 -19.40
N ASP A 58 36.19 1.56 -18.89
CA ASP A 58 35.49 0.53 -19.69
C ASP A 58 34.01 0.88 -19.96
N GLY A 59 33.52 2.03 -19.46
CA GLY A 59 32.17 2.53 -19.67
C GLY A 59 31.13 2.00 -18.68
N TYR A 60 31.57 1.52 -17.51
CA TYR A 60 30.68 1.12 -16.43
C TYR A 60 30.32 2.28 -15.50
N ARG A 61 29.16 2.15 -14.84
CA ARG A 61 28.62 3.10 -13.87
C ARG A 61 28.23 2.40 -12.58
N ILE A 62 28.42 3.06 -11.45
CA ILE A 62 28.02 2.56 -10.13
C ILE A 62 26.49 2.61 -10.01
N ILE A 63 25.87 1.51 -9.54
CA ILE A 63 24.44 1.45 -9.18
C ILE A 63 24.20 1.09 -7.71
N SER A 64 25.23 0.60 -7.02
CA SER A 64 25.23 0.37 -5.58
C SER A 64 26.65 0.51 -5.04
N LEU A 65 26.79 1.14 -3.88
CA LEU A 65 28.06 1.42 -3.22
C LEU A 65 27.88 1.32 -1.70
N SER A 66 28.71 0.50 -1.06
CA SER A 66 28.72 0.30 0.38
C SER A 66 30.15 0.33 0.90
N ALA A 67 30.43 1.22 1.85
CA ALA A 67 31.59 1.13 2.74
C ALA A 67 31.18 0.44 4.04
N TYR A 68 32.02 -0.43 4.60
CA TYR A 68 31.77 -1.13 5.87
C TYR A 68 33.05 -1.48 6.62
N GLY A 69 32.95 -1.70 7.93
CA GLY A 69 34.09 -1.94 8.82
C GLY A 69 34.56 -0.67 9.55
N THR A 70 35.82 -0.63 9.95
CA THR A 70 36.36 0.49 10.75
C THR A 70 37.05 1.52 9.86
N ALA A 71 37.28 2.72 10.38
CA ALA A 71 38.01 3.78 9.68
C ALA A 71 39.42 3.34 9.22
N SER A 72 40.10 2.53 10.02
CA SER A 72 41.44 2.00 9.71
C SER A 72 41.42 0.81 8.74
N ASN A 73 40.30 0.09 8.62
CA ASN A 73 40.14 -1.12 7.82
C ASN A 73 38.81 -1.10 7.06
N ALA A 74 38.54 0.00 6.36
CA ALA A 74 37.31 0.17 5.60
C ALA A 74 37.35 -0.73 4.35
N ASN A 75 36.32 -1.55 4.20
CA ASN A 75 36.09 -2.39 3.04
C ASN A 75 34.98 -1.80 2.18
N TYR A 76 35.04 -2.09 0.87
CA TYR A 76 34.10 -1.61 -0.12
C TYR A 76 33.43 -2.77 -0.85
N ALA A 77 32.12 -2.64 -1.05
CA ALA A 77 31.36 -3.41 -2.02
C ALA A 77 30.66 -2.47 -2.99
N ALA A 78 30.62 -2.85 -4.26
CA ALA A 78 29.93 -2.07 -5.27
C ALA A 78 29.42 -2.95 -6.42
N ILE A 79 28.36 -2.46 -7.05
CA ILE A 79 27.79 -3.02 -8.27
C ILE A 79 27.92 -1.98 -9.37
N TRP A 80 28.37 -2.44 -10.54
CA TRP A 80 28.61 -1.62 -11.71
C TRP A 80 27.86 -2.20 -12.90
N VAL A 81 27.27 -1.33 -13.72
CA VAL A 81 26.58 -1.69 -14.96
C VAL A 81 27.19 -0.97 -16.15
N ARG A 82 27.42 -1.67 -17.26
CA ARG A 82 27.91 -1.05 -18.49
C ARG A 82 26.74 -0.39 -19.21
N ARG A 83 26.70 0.93 -19.18
CA ARG A 83 25.61 1.73 -19.74
C ARG A 83 26.09 3.16 -19.99
N GLU A 84 25.61 3.77 -21.08
CA GLU A 84 25.81 5.20 -21.30
C GLU A 84 25.15 6.02 -20.18
N GLY A 85 25.69 7.20 -19.88
CA GLY A 85 25.10 8.09 -18.89
C GLY A 85 25.93 9.35 -18.67
N ASN A 86 25.53 10.16 -17.70
CA ASN A 86 26.16 11.46 -17.47
C ASN A 86 27.57 11.34 -16.87
N PRO A 87 28.42 12.37 -16.98
CA PRO A 87 29.66 12.43 -16.20
C PRO A 87 29.38 12.21 -14.70
N PHE A 88 30.23 11.43 -14.04
CA PHE A 88 30.15 11.15 -12.61
C PHE A 88 31.53 11.15 -11.96
N GLU A 89 31.55 11.39 -10.66
CA GLU A 89 32.74 11.54 -9.83
C GLU A 89 32.57 10.77 -8.55
N VAL A 90 33.66 10.15 -8.07
CA VAL A 90 33.64 9.25 -6.91
C VAL A 90 34.66 9.72 -5.90
N ILE A 91 34.26 9.77 -4.63
CA ILE A 91 35.16 9.94 -3.48
C ILE A 91 35.04 8.74 -2.56
N TYR A 92 36.14 8.37 -1.91
CA TYR A 92 36.18 7.25 -0.97
C TYR A 92 37.31 7.43 0.03
N GLY A 93 37.17 6.84 1.20
CA GLY A 93 38.27 6.76 2.17
C GLY A 93 38.61 8.08 2.85
N VAL A 94 37.69 9.05 2.88
CA VAL A 94 37.93 10.39 3.43
C VAL A 94 37.16 10.62 4.72
N ASP A 95 37.64 11.57 5.53
CA ASP A 95 36.90 12.06 6.71
C ASP A 95 35.69 12.92 6.30
N GLU A 96 34.84 13.24 7.28
CA GLU A 96 33.62 14.02 7.09
C GLU A 96 33.89 15.40 6.49
N ALA A 97 34.87 16.14 7.02
CA ALA A 97 35.20 17.48 6.55
C ALA A 97 35.62 17.50 5.07
N THR A 98 36.47 16.54 4.67
CA THR A 98 36.90 16.39 3.29
C THR A 98 35.75 15.96 2.37
N TYR A 99 34.85 15.10 2.87
CA TYR A 99 33.67 14.66 2.13
C TYR A 99 32.70 15.82 1.88
N ASP A 100 32.43 16.64 2.89
CA ASP A 100 31.54 17.80 2.79
C ASP A 100 32.11 18.86 1.83
N ASP A 101 33.39 19.18 1.93
CA ASP A 101 34.08 20.09 0.98
C ASP A 101 33.97 19.58 -0.47
N TRP A 102 34.11 18.27 -0.67
CA TRP A 102 33.96 17.63 -1.98
C TRP A 102 32.51 17.71 -2.49
N LEU A 103 31.54 17.40 -1.63
CA LEU A 103 30.12 17.45 -1.94
C LEU A 103 29.71 18.86 -2.40
N ASP A 104 30.11 19.88 -1.64
CA ASP A 104 29.83 21.29 -1.96
C ASP A 104 30.51 21.74 -3.26
N SER A 105 31.75 21.31 -3.49
CA SER A 105 32.48 21.60 -4.73
C SER A 105 31.75 21.08 -5.97
N TRP A 106 31.24 19.83 -5.91
CA TRP A 106 30.54 19.21 -7.04
C TRP A 106 29.11 19.72 -7.20
N LYS A 107 28.42 20.01 -6.10
CA LYS A 107 27.12 20.69 -6.11
C LYS A 107 27.21 22.03 -6.86
N ASN A 108 28.24 22.82 -6.56
CA ASN A 108 28.52 24.10 -7.25
C ASN A 108 28.86 23.94 -8.75
N LYS A 109 29.25 22.74 -9.20
CA LYS A 109 29.49 22.39 -10.61
C LYS A 109 28.24 21.83 -11.31
N GLY A 110 27.10 21.79 -10.63
CA GLY A 110 25.84 21.25 -11.15
C GLY A 110 25.77 19.72 -11.14
N TYR A 111 26.52 19.07 -10.24
CA TYR A 111 26.38 17.63 -9.99
C TYR A 111 25.44 17.39 -8.81
N VAL A 112 24.84 16.21 -8.79
CA VAL A 112 23.85 15.74 -7.81
C VAL A 112 24.39 14.50 -7.12
N SER A 113 24.22 14.41 -5.80
CA SER A 113 24.58 13.18 -5.10
C SER A 113 23.63 12.04 -5.47
N THR A 114 24.20 10.89 -5.79
CA THR A 114 23.46 9.68 -6.19
C THR A 114 23.68 8.52 -5.23
N HIS A 115 24.81 8.51 -4.52
CA HIS A 115 25.18 7.48 -3.57
C HIS A 115 25.93 8.13 -2.41
N VAL A 116 25.63 7.66 -1.20
CA VAL A 116 26.33 8.02 0.04
C VAL A 116 26.49 6.77 0.88
N SER A 117 27.68 6.58 1.44
CA SER A 117 27.96 5.53 2.42
C SER A 117 29.04 6.00 3.39
N ALA A 118 29.01 5.46 4.60
CA ALA A 118 29.84 5.87 5.72
C ALA A 118 30.05 4.67 6.66
N THR A 119 31.22 4.57 7.30
CA THR A 119 31.53 3.44 8.18
C THR A 119 32.44 3.82 9.33
N GLY A 120 32.40 3.03 10.40
CA GLY A 120 33.20 3.24 11.61
C GLY A 120 32.54 4.16 12.65
N PRO A 121 33.23 4.43 13.78
CA PRO A 121 32.72 5.23 14.88
C PRO A 121 32.36 6.65 14.45
N ALA A 122 31.32 7.26 15.05
CA ALA A 122 30.80 8.56 14.62
C ALA A 122 31.87 9.67 14.56
N GLY A 123 32.73 9.77 15.58
CA GLY A 123 33.79 10.79 15.65
C GLY A 123 34.99 10.55 14.72
N SER A 124 35.04 9.43 14.01
CA SER A 124 36.13 9.08 13.10
C SER A 124 35.61 8.33 11.88
N ALA A 125 34.39 8.62 11.44
CA ALA A 125 33.75 7.91 10.35
C ALA A 125 34.47 8.20 9.02
N VAL A 126 34.47 7.22 8.15
CA VAL A 126 35.03 7.32 6.80
C VAL A 126 33.89 7.29 5.79
N PHE A 127 33.92 8.23 4.85
CA PHE A 127 32.85 8.47 3.90
C PHE A 127 33.25 8.11 2.47
N THR A 128 32.24 7.72 1.69
CA THR A 128 32.33 7.51 0.25
C THR A 128 31.03 7.95 -0.41
N GLY A 129 31.11 8.44 -1.64
CA GLY A 129 29.95 8.91 -2.36
C GLY A 129 30.18 9.06 -3.85
N VAL A 130 29.08 9.26 -4.58
CA VAL A 130 29.07 9.42 -6.03
C VAL A 130 28.24 10.64 -6.39
N MET A 131 28.85 11.56 -7.14
CA MET A 131 28.21 12.73 -7.72
C MET A 131 27.99 12.49 -9.21
N GLU A 132 26.80 12.74 -9.74
CA GLU A 132 26.49 12.62 -11.18
C GLU A 132 25.90 13.93 -11.71
N LYS A 133 26.28 14.31 -12.93
CA LYS A 133 25.71 15.49 -13.62
C LYS A 133 24.36 15.17 -14.25
N THR A 134 23.33 15.04 -13.42
CA THR A 134 21.96 14.73 -13.85
C THR A 134 20.99 15.87 -13.51
N ASP A 135 19.87 15.94 -14.24
CA ASP A 135 18.82 16.95 -14.04
C ASP A 135 17.83 16.49 -12.97
N VAL A 136 18.14 16.78 -11.71
CA VAL A 136 17.26 16.56 -10.56
C VAL A 136 16.99 17.91 -9.92
N ALA A 137 15.72 18.34 -9.94
CA ALA A 137 15.31 19.67 -9.51
C ALA A 137 15.61 19.93 -8.03
N ASN A 138 15.19 19.01 -7.16
CA ASN A 138 15.46 19.09 -5.72
C ASN A 138 16.06 17.78 -5.21
N TRP A 139 17.20 17.87 -4.55
CA TRP A 139 17.85 16.76 -3.84
C TRP A 139 18.47 17.26 -2.55
N GLU A 140 18.53 16.40 -1.54
CA GLU A 140 19.08 16.74 -0.22
C GLU A 140 19.85 15.55 0.36
N GLN A 141 21.03 15.82 0.92
CA GLN A 141 21.84 14.84 1.62
C GLN A 141 22.24 15.38 2.98
N ARG A 142 21.95 14.60 4.03
CA ARG A 142 22.29 14.95 5.41
C ARG A 142 22.94 13.77 6.10
N CYS A 143 24.11 14.02 6.68
CA CYS A 143 24.88 13.08 7.48
C CYS A 143 24.96 13.56 8.93
N GLY A 144 25.36 12.65 9.83
CA GLY A 144 25.53 12.97 11.25
C GLY A 144 24.22 13.09 12.04
N LEU A 145 23.09 12.70 11.45
CA LEU A 145 21.80 12.69 12.15
C LEU A 145 21.83 11.67 13.29
N THR A 146 21.35 12.04 14.47
CA THR A 146 21.16 11.11 15.60
C THR A 146 19.80 10.41 15.57
N ASN A 147 18.86 10.99 14.83
CA ASN A 147 17.52 10.44 14.58
C ASN A 147 17.24 10.55 13.07
N PRO A 148 16.97 9.45 12.35
CA PRO A 148 16.75 9.50 10.90
C PRO A 148 15.46 10.24 10.53
N TYR A 149 14.47 10.28 11.42
CA TYR A 149 13.23 11.06 11.21
C TYR A 149 13.45 12.58 11.22
N ALA A 150 14.62 13.06 11.65
CA ALA A 150 14.97 14.47 11.56
C ALA A 150 15.18 14.94 10.10
N TYR A 151 15.39 14.00 9.16
CA TYR A 151 15.59 14.31 7.74
C TYR A 151 14.38 15.01 7.11
N ASP A 152 13.16 14.66 7.51
CA ASP A 152 11.94 15.26 6.94
C ASP A 152 11.83 16.77 7.22
N ASN A 153 12.44 17.26 8.30
CA ASN A 153 12.48 18.70 8.60
C ASN A 153 13.34 19.48 7.60
N GLU A 154 14.35 18.82 7.00
CA GLU A 154 15.33 19.45 6.10
C GLU A 154 14.74 19.67 4.70
N THR A 155 13.72 18.89 4.32
CA THR A 155 13.13 18.94 2.98
C THR A 155 12.08 20.04 2.84
N SER A 156 11.77 20.77 3.93
CA SER A 156 10.75 21.83 3.96
C SER A 156 9.37 21.39 3.43
N GLY A 157 9.03 20.12 3.64
CA GLY A 157 7.76 19.54 3.18
C GLY A 157 7.73 19.12 1.70
N ILE A 158 8.87 19.16 0.99
CA ILE A 158 8.99 18.52 -0.33
C ILE A 158 8.90 17.01 -0.14
N ASP A 159 8.06 16.35 -0.94
CA ASP A 159 7.96 14.89 -0.97
C ASP A 159 9.22 14.29 -1.59
N MET A 160 9.95 13.49 -0.83
CA MET A 160 11.26 12.94 -1.21
C MET A 160 11.23 11.42 -1.28
N VAL A 161 11.88 10.86 -2.30
CA VAL A 161 12.26 9.45 -2.35
C VAL A 161 13.70 9.32 -1.87
N VAL A 162 13.91 8.58 -0.77
CA VAL A 162 15.25 8.22 -0.32
C VAL A 162 15.93 7.35 -1.38
N LYS A 163 17.09 7.79 -1.86
CA LYS A 163 17.93 7.11 -2.86
C LYS A 163 19.13 6.43 -2.24
N GLY A 164 19.62 6.95 -1.12
CA GLY A 164 20.72 6.39 -0.35
C GLY A 164 20.50 6.59 1.14
N PHE A 165 20.89 5.61 1.93
CA PHE A 165 20.86 5.66 3.38
C PHE A 165 22.04 4.89 3.93
N ARG A 166 22.61 5.36 5.03
CA ARG A 166 23.58 4.59 5.80
C ARG A 166 23.43 4.87 7.28
N MET A 167 23.33 3.80 8.05
CA MET A 167 23.54 3.80 9.49
C MET A 167 24.99 3.46 9.78
N TYR A 168 25.68 4.31 10.54
CA TYR A 168 27.08 4.13 10.94
C TYR A 168 27.26 4.54 12.42
N GLY A 169 28.47 4.42 12.96
CA GLY A 169 28.73 4.60 14.38
C GLY A 169 28.69 3.30 15.17
N THR A 170 28.78 3.40 16.50
CA THR A 170 28.63 2.26 17.40
C THR A 170 27.15 2.07 17.78
N PRO A 171 26.74 0.92 18.33
CA PRO A 171 25.37 0.72 18.81
C PRO A 171 24.88 1.81 19.78
N ASP A 172 25.78 2.33 20.63
CA ASP A 172 25.49 3.40 21.60
C ASP A 172 25.59 4.83 21.02
N ASP A 173 26.16 4.99 19.83
CA ASP A 173 26.41 6.29 19.20
C ASP A 173 26.10 6.26 17.70
N ARG A 174 24.89 5.77 17.35
CA ARG A 174 24.45 5.63 15.97
C ARG A 174 24.30 6.99 15.29
N ARG A 175 24.67 7.04 14.01
CA ARG A 175 24.48 8.17 13.11
C ARG A 175 23.88 7.73 11.80
N TYR A 176 23.18 8.65 11.14
CA TYR A 176 22.53 8.39 9.86
C TYR A 176 22.99 9.40 8.81
N CYS A 177 23.26 8.87 7.62
CA CYS A 177 23.36 9.60 6.37
C CYS A 177 22.17 9.26 5.51
N ILE A 178 21.41 10.25 5.06
CA ILE A 178 20.24 10.08 4.20
C ILE A 178 20.38 10.99 2.99
N LEU A 179 20.22 10.40 1.80
CA LEU A 179 20.15 11.06 0.51
C LEU A 179 18.77 10.84 -0.06
N GLY A 180 18.07 11.91 -0.40
CA GLY A 180 16.75 11.88 -1.03
C GLY A 180 16.69 12.80 -2.23
N HIS A 181 15.89 12.41 -3.20
CA HIS A 181 15.53 13.22 -4.38
C HIS A 181 14.03 13.48 -4.38
N GLU A 182 13.60 14.59 -4.98
CA GLU A 182 12.17 14.89 -5.14
C GLU A 182 11.40 13.75 -5.79
N ASN A 183 10.21 13.48 -5.26
CA ASN A 183 9.33 12.42 -5.74
C ASN A 183 8.53 12.83 -6.98
N VAL A 184 9.21 13.09 -8.09
CA VAL A 184 8.57 13.51 -9.36
C VAL A 184 7.71 12.43 -10.02
N GLY A 185 7.84 11.16 -9.60
CA GLY A 185 7.11 10.02 -10.15
C GLY A 185 5.91 9.57 -9.30
N ASN A 186 5.69 10.20 -8.15
CA ASN A 186 4.75 9.74 -7.14
C ASN A 186 4.94 8.23 -6.85
N GLN A 187 6.19 7.88 -6.61
CA GLN A 187 6.62 6.56 -6.16
C GLN A 187 6.32 6.46 -4.68
N GLN A 188 5.75 5.35 -4.25
CA GLN A 188 5.48 5.09 -2.86
C GLN A 188 6.63 4.29 -2.26
N SER A 189 7.01 4.64 -1.04
CA SER A 189 8.05 3.92 -0.32
C SER A 189 7.78 3.87 1.17
N THR A 190 8.33 2.85 1.81
CA THR A 190 8.39 2.66 3.26
C THR A 190 9.84 2.40 3.63
N ILE A 191 10.29 3.03 4.71
CA ILE A 191 11.59 2.77 5.31
C ILE A 191 11.37 2.54 6.79
N PHE A 192 11.99 1.48 7.29
CA PHE A 192 11.88 1.09 8.68
C PHE A 192 13.21 1.32 9.36
N TYR A 193 13.28 2.39 10.16
CA TYR A 193 14.49 2.76 10.87
C TYR A 193 14.57 2.05 12.22
N SER A 194 15.78 1.65 12.60
CA SER A 194 16.11 1.39 14.00
C SER A 194 16.62 2.68 14.64
N ASP A 195 16.48 2.81 15.95
CA ASP A 195 17.05 3.89 16.75
C ASP A 195 17.70 3.34 18.04
N GLY A 196 18.10 4.23 18.96
CA GLY A 196 18.76 3.83 20.21
C GLY A 196 17.86 3.07 21.20
N ASN A 197 16.53 3.15 21.07
CA ASN A 197 15.57 2.50 21.96
C ASN A 197 14.82 1.34 21.31
N TYR A 198 14.86 1.25 19.97
CA TYR A 198 14.09 0.28 19.20
C TYR A 198 14.90 -0.25 18.02
N THR A 199 15.04 -1.57 17.95
CA THR A 199 15.59 -2.27 16.78
C THR A 199 14.46 -3.00 16.08
N ILE A 200 14.39 -2.83 14.76
CA ILE A 200 13.34 -3.46 13.96
C ILE A 200 13.54 -4.99 13.86
N ASP A 201 12.43 -5.72 13.75
CA ASP A 201 12.44 -7.15 13.38
C ASP A 201 12.32 -7.26 11.84
N TYR A 202 13.47 -7.35 11.16
CA TYR A 202 13.52 -7.36 9.70
C TYR A 202 12.72 -8.51 9.07
N PRO A 203 12.84 -9.78 9.51
CA PRO A 203 12.01 -10.87 8.97
C PRO A 203 10.51 -10.59 9.03
N VAL A 204 9.99 -10.06 10.14
CA VAL A 204 8.57 -9.72 10.28
C VAL A 204 8.17 -8.60 9.32
N ILE A 205 9.00 -7.56 9.21
CA ILE A 205 8.76 -6.45 8.27
C ILE A 205 8.78 -6.96 6.83
N TYR A 206 9.79 -7.76 6.46
CA TYR A 206 9.95 -8.31 5.13
C TYR A 206 8.69 -9.05 4.68
N GLU A 207 8.23 -10.04 5.47
CA GLU A 207 7.03 -10.81 5.16
C GLU A 207 5.79 -9.91 5.03
N SER A 208 5.63 -8.92 5.92
CA SER A 208 4.49 -8.00 5.88
C SER A 208 4.48 -7.11 4.63
N GLU A 209 5.65 -6.65 4.20
CA GLU A 209 5.78 -5.69 3.11
C GLU A 209 5.65 -6.38 1.74
N ILE A 210 6.18 -7.59 1.59
CA ILE A 210 6.05 -8.38 0.34
C ILE A 210 4.64 -8.97 0.16
N ALA A 211 3.85 -9.06 1.24
CA ALA A 211 2.44 -9.40 1.15
C ALA A 211 1.60 -8.33 0.43
N LYS A 212 2.09 -7.08 0.35
CA LYS A 212 1.49 -6.04 -0.48
C LYS A 212 1.82 -6.31 -1.95
N ARG A 213 0.80 -6.62 -2.75
CA ARG A 213 0.98 -6.91 -4.19
C ARG A 213 1.73 -5.77 -4.89
N PHE A 214 2.79 -6.12 -5.64
CA PHE A 214 3.71 -5.22 -6.36
C PHE A 214 4.70 -4.42 -5.52
N TRP A 215 4.71 -4.57 -4.20
CA TRP A 215 5.79 -4.04 -3.36
C TRP A 215 6.99 -4.98 -3.39
N ARG A 216 8.18 -4.40 -3.29
CA ARG A 216 9.45 -5.14 -3.24
C ARG A 216 10.47 -4.37 -2.41
N PRO A 217 11.49 -5.05 -1.85
CA PRO A 217 12.67 -4.37 -1.36
C PRO A 217 13.38 -3.65 -2.52
N SER A 218 13.79 -2.41 -2.31
CA SER A 218 14.70 -1.68 -3.20
C SER A 218 16.11 -1.59 -2.66
N ARG A 219 16.24 -1.44 -1.34
CA ARG A 219 17.52 -1.26 -0.65
C ARG A 219 17.50 -1.99 0.68
N LEU A 220 18.59 -2.67 1.02
CA LEU A 220 18.79 -3.31 2.31
C LEU A 220 20.04 -2.72 2.96
N PHE A 221 19.89 -1.61 3.67
CA PHE A 221 21.04 -0.91 4.25
C PHE A 221 21.52 -1.65 5.51
N VAL A 222 22.68 -2.28 5.44
CA VAL A 222 23.28 -3.04 6.55
C VAL A 222 24.22 -2.13 7.34
N SER A 223 24.12 -2.09 8.67
CA SER A 223 25.11 -1.45 9.54
C SER A 223 26.26 -2.39 9.91
N ASP A 224 27.31 -1.86 10.51
CA ASP A 224 28.46 -2.67 10.91
C ASP A 224 28.08 -3.75 11.94
N ASP A 225 27.13 -3.47 12.83
CA ASP A 225 26.53 -4.43 13.77
C ASP A 225 25.39 -5.27 13.18
N HIS A 226 25.34 -5.40 11.85
CA HIS A 226 24.42 -6.25 11.07
C HIS A 226 22.92 -5.92 11.18
N VAL A 227 22.56 -4.77 11.74
CA VAL A 227 21.18 -4.30 11.72
C VAL A 227 20.82 -3.84 10.30
N ILE A 228 19.68 -4.30 9.80
CA ILE A 228 19.17 -3.96 8.48
C ILE A 228 18.14 -2.85 8.61
N THR A 229 18.33 -1.76 7.86
CA THR A 229 17.28 -0.77 7.57
C THR A 229 16.77 -1.04 6.15
N PRO A 230 15.58 -1.63 5.98
CA PRO A 230 15.05 -1.93 4.66
C PRO A 230 14.24 -0.75 4.10
N GLN A 231 14.33 -0.57 2.79
CA GLN A 231 13.40 0.24 2.00
C GLN A 231 12.57 -0.66 1.10
N PHE A 232 11.25 -0.49 1.12
CA PHE A 232 10.35 -1.10 0.15
C PHE A 232 9.71 -0.04 -0.73
N VAL A 233 9.47 -0.39 -1.99
CA VAL A 233 8.93 0.50 -3.01
C VAL A 233 7.88 -0.21 -3.86
N ASP A 234 6.98 0.57 -4.45
CA ASP A 234 5.87 0.10 -5.27
C ASP A 234 6.20 0.03 -6.78
N THR A 235 7.48 -0.17 -7.13
CA THR A 235 7.97 -0.14 -8.52
C THR A 235 8.26 -1.54 -9.07
N SER A 236 8.06 -1.73 -10.37
CA SER A 236 8.33 -3.01 -11.06
C SER A 236 9.74 -3.05 -11.65
N VAL A 237 10.47 -4.13 -11.37
CA VAL A 237 11.79 -4.46 -11.95
C VAL A 237 11.81 -5.88 -12.54
N GLY A 238 10.63 -6.37 -12.91
CA GLY A 238 10.45 -7.78 -13.26
C GLY A 238 10.52 -8.68 -12.04
N LYS A 239 11.04 -9.91 -12.21
CA LYS A 239 11.32 -10.80 -11.09
C LYS A 239 12.44 -10.24 -10.22
N TRP A 240 12.36 -10.50 -8.93
CA TRP A 240 13.36 -10.11 -7.95
C TRP A 240 13.48 -11.15 -6.85
N VAL A 241 14.62 -11.15 -6.16
CA VAL A 241 14.84 -11.90 -4.91
C VAL A 241 15.75 -11.07 -4.01
N ALA A 242 15.48 -11.07 -2.72
CA ALA A 242 16.32 -10.44 -1.72
C ALA A 242 16.90 -11.50 -0.78
N MET A 243 18.14 -11.30 -0.36
CA MET A 243 18.86 -12.20 0.55
C MET A 243 19.68 -11.37 1.53
N ASP A 244 19.82 -11.85 2.75
CA ASP A 244 20.58 -11.23 3.81
C ASP A 244 21.40 -12.26 4.61
N GLY A 245 22.29 -11.79 5.48
CA GLY A 245 23.14 -12.65 6.32
C GLY A 245 24.21 -13.46 5.58
N LEU A 246 24.42 -13.21 4.28
CA LEU A 246 25.34 -13.97 3.45
C LEU A 246 26.80 -13.75 3.89
N THR A 247 27.56 -14.83 3.97
CA THR A 247 29.03 -14.75 4.13
C THR A 247 29.71 -14.35 2.81
N ALA A 248 30.98 -13.94 2.91
CA ALA A 248 31.83 -13.72 1.74
C ALA A 248 32.00 -14.96 0.83
N ALA A 249 31.81 -16.16 1.36
CA ALA A 249 31.87 -17.41 0.59
C ALA A 249 30.55 -17.74 -0.11
N GLU A 250 29.41 -17.40 0.49
CA GLU A 250 28.07 -17.68 -0.06
C GLU A 250 27.64 -16.65 -1.10
N LEU A 251 27.98 -15.37 -0.92
CA LEU A 251 27.61 -14.29 -1.84
C LEU A 251 27.93 -14.60 -3.31
N PRO A 252 29.15 -14.99 -3.71
CA PRO A 252 29.45 -15.29 -5.11
C PRO A 252 28.67 -16.50 -5.64
N VAL A 253 28.42 -17.52 -4.79
CA VAL A 253 27.60 -18.68 -5.15
C VAL A 253 26.16 -18.26 -5.45
N GLN A 254 25.60 -17.35 -4.65
CA GLN A 254 24.26 -16.82 -4.87
C GLN A 254 24.22 -15.91 -6.11
N ILE A 255 25.21 -15.05 -6.32
CA ILE A 255 25.30 -14.23 -7.55
C ILE A 255 25.27 -15.13 -8.80
N ASP A 256 26.07 -16.18 -8.83
CA ASP A 256 26.09 -17.12 -9.96
C ASP A 256 24.77 -17.89 -10.10
N ALA A 257 24.13 -18.26 -8.98
CA ALA A 257 22.84 -18.94 -8.98
C ALA A 257 21.72 -18.07 -9.54
N GLN A 258 21.63 -16.82 -9.09
CA GLN A 258 20.61 -15.87 -9.55
C GLN A 258 20.85 -15.44 -11.01
N LYS A 259 22.12 -15.33 -11.43
CA LYS A 259 22.48 -15.10 -12.83
C LYS A 259 21.94 -16.17 -13.78
N ARG A 260 21.96 -17.45 -13.36
CA ARG A 260 21.35 -18.55 -14.14
C ARG A 260 19.83 -18.45 -14.25
N LEU A 261 19.18 -17.66 -13.40
CA LEU A 261 17.75 -17.37 -13.43
C LEU A 261 17.43 -16.06 -14.17
N GLY A 262 18.43 -15.40 -14.77
CA GLY A 262 18.27 -14.13 -15.49
C GLY A 262 18.26 -12.90 -14.59
N LEU A 263 18.71 -13.02 -13.34
CA LEU A 263 18.77 -11.92 -12.38
C LEU A 263 20.21 -11.47 -12.13
N TYR A 264 20.41 -10.20 -11.83
CA TYR A 264 21.72 -9.65 -11.41
C TYR A 264 21.55 -8.81 -10.15
N PRO A 265 22.60 -8.65 -9.33
CA PRO A 265 22.49 -7.83 -8.13
C PRO A 265 22.24 -6.38 -8.53
N ILE A 266 21.27 -5.73 -7.90
CA ILE A 266 20.91 -4.31 -8.09
C ILE A 266 21.16 -3.47 -6.84
N ASP A 267 21.33 -4.12 -5.68
CA ASP A 267 21.72 -3.50 -4.42
C ASP A 267 22.60 -4.48 -3.62
N LEU A 268 23.71 -4.02 -3.05
CA LEU A 268 24.62 -4.82 -2.24
C LEU A 268 25.22 -3.99 -1.11
N HIS A 269 24.94 -4.40 0.12
CA HIS A 269 25.48 -3.77 1.32
C HIS A 269 26.19 -4.79 2.21
N GLY A 270 27.28 -4.33 2.83
CA GLY A 270 28.03 -5.11 3.81
C GLY A 270 28.01 -4.46 5.19
N GLY A 271 28.23 -5.29 6.21
CA GLY A 271 28.45 -4.90 7.60
C GLY A 271 29.47 -5.83 8.25
N VAL A 272 30.28 -5.29 9.17
CA VAL A 272 31.33 -6.06 9.87
C VAL A 272 31.30 -5.79 11.37
N SER A 273 31.05 -6.85 12.13
CA SER A 273 31.10 -6.85 13.59
C SER A 273 32.03 -7.97 14.03
N ASP A 274 33.01 -7.68 14.89
CA ASP A 274 33.96 -8.69 15.44
C ASP A 274 34.64 -9.60 14.39
N ASN A 275 34.96 -9.06 13.21
CA ASN A 275 35.47 -9.76 12.02
C ASN A 275 34.47 -10.66 11.27
N ASP A 276 33.20 -10.69 11.67
CA ASP A 276 32.13 -11.36 10.93
C ASP A 276 31.57 -10.41 9.88
N VAL A 277 31.88 -10.69 8.61
CA VAL A 277 31.40 -9.91 7.47
C VAL A 277 30.11 -10.53 6.94
N ARG A 278 29.03 -9.74 6.92
CA ARG A 278 27.72 -10.15 6.40
C ARG A 278 27.26 -9.23 5.28
N PHE A 279 26.57 -9.82 4.30
CA PHE A 279 26.03 -9.10 3.16
C PHE A 279 24.51 -9.25 3.05
N ALA A 280 23.87 -8.16 2.64
CA ALA A 280 22.52 -8.17 2.09
C ALA A 280 22.56 -7.74 0.63
N VAL A 281 21.74 -8.39 -0.20
CA VAL A 281 21.72 -8.21 -1.65
C VAL A 281 20.30 -8.31 -2.18
N VAL A 282 19.95 -7.43 -3.10
CA VAL A 282 18.73 -7.52 -3.91
C VAL A 282 19.12 -7.85 -5.34
N PHE A 283 18.52 -8.88 -5.91
CA PHE A 283 18.66 -9.27 -7.32
C PHE A 283 17.37 -8.97 -8.08
N ALA A 284 17.50 -8.57 -9.35
CA ALA A 284 16.34 -8.34 -10.23
C ALA A 284 16.67 -8.60 -11.71
N GLU A 285 15.63 -8.66 -12.55
CA GLU A 285 15.77 -8.71 -14.02
C GLU A 285 16.28 -7.38 -14.60
N THR A 286 16.08 -6.25 -13.90
CA THR A 286 16.56 -4.91 -14.27
C THR A 286 16.78 -4.00 -13.03
N ASP A 287 17.74 -3.08 -13.08
CA ASP A 287 17.96 -2.02 -12.08
C ASP A 287 17.09 -0.79 -12.34
N ILE A 288 16.58 -0.65 -13.57
CA ILE A 288 15.71 0.45 -13.99
C ILE A 288 14.25 0.03 -13.80
N PRO A 289 13.48 0.73 -12.95
CA PRO A 289 12.04 0.51 -12.84
C PRO A 289 11.28 0.70 -14.15
N GLU A 290 10.24 -0.12 -14.38
CA GLU A 290 9.34 0.08 -15.51
C GLU A 290 8.57 1.40 -15.39
N VAL A 291 8.50 2.15 -16.50
CA VAL A 291 7.68 3.35 -16.59
C VAL A 291 6.18 3.01 -16.65
N ARG A 292 5.36 3.76 -15.92
CA ARG A 292 3.90 3.63 -15.95
C ARG A 292 3.34 4.07 -17.31
N LYS A 293 2.47 3.27 -17.90
CA LYS A 293 1.81 3.51 -19.20
C LYS A 293 0.36 3.95 -18.98
N TRP A 294 -0.09 4.91 -19.78
CA TRP A 294 -1.47 5.40 -19.75
C TRP A 294 -2.38 4.56 -20.66
N SER A 295 -3.57 4.21 -20.18
CA SER A 295 -4.65 3.59 -20.95
C SER A 295 -6.00 4.13 -20.48
N ALA A 296 -6.96 4.21 -21.40
CA ALA A 296 -8.34 4.56 -21.10
C ALA A 296 -9.31 3.72 -21.94
N THR A 297 -10.36 3.17 -21.32
CA THR A 297 -11.33 2.23 -21.90
C THR A 297 -12.77 2.71 -21.66
N GLY A 298 -13.76 2.03 -22.23
CA GLY A 298 -15.17 2.39 -22.14
C GLY A 298 -15.61 3.44 -23.17
N SER A 299 -16.82 3.97 -22.99
CA SER A 299 -17.45 4.88 -23.96
C SER A 299 -18.26 5.98 -23.29
N ILE A 300 -18.27 7.15 -23.93
CA ILE A 300 -19.15 8.28 -23.59
C ILE A 300 -20.06 8.50 -24.79
N THR A 301 -21.38 8.43 -24.60
CA THR A 301 -22.35 8.44 -25.71
C THR A 301 -23.56 9.34 -25.49
N GLY A 302 -23.88 9.73 -24.25
CA GLY A 302 -25.08 10.51 -23.97
C GLY A 302 -24.88 12.02 -23.85
N PHE A 303 -23.77 12.57 -24.36
CA PHE A 303 -23.59 14.02 -24.50
C PHE A 303 -23.77 14.44 -25.96
N LYS A 304 -24.29 15.65 -26.18
CA LYS A 304 -24.47 16.23 -27.53
C LYS A 304 -23.17 16.28 -28.32
N ASP A 305 -22.07 16.59 -27.65
CA ASP A 305 -20.69 16.46 -28.16
C ASP A 305 -19.93 15.41 -27.34
N SER A 306 -20.28 14.14 -27.56
CA SER A 306 -19.64 13.01 -26.88
C SER A 306 -18.12 12.89 -27.15
N PRO A 307 -17.60 13.13 -28.37
CA PRO A 307 -16.15 13.19 -28.60
C PRO A 307 -15.45 14.27 -27.77
N GLY A 308 -16.01 15.48 -27.70
CA GLY A 308 -15.48 16.55 -26.87
C GLY A 308 -15.50 16.21 -25.38
N ALA A 309 -16.62 15.69 -24.88
CA ALA A 309 -16.74 15.24 -23.50
C ALA A 309 -15.71 14.15 -23.14
N THR A 310 -15.50 13.17 -24.04
CA THR A 310 -14.49 12.11 -23.87
C THR A 310 -13.10 12.71 -23.68
N ALA A 311 -12.70 13.62 -24.57
CA ALA A 311 -11.38 14.26 -24.48
C ALA A 311 -11.21 15.05 -23.18
N ALA A 312 -12.26 15.74 -22.72
CA ALA A 312 -12.23 16.53 -21.50
C ALA A 312 -12.12 15.66 -20.22
N PHE A 313 -12.92 14.59 -20.13
CA PHE A 313 -12.83 13.63 -19.02
C PHE A 313 -11.46 12.95 -18.97
N ASP A 314 -10.97 12.45 -20.11
CA ASP A 314 -9.68 11.77 -20.20
C ASP A 314 -8.53 12.71 -19.82
N ALA A 315 -8.55 13.97 -20.26
CA ALA A 315 -7.51 14.94 -19.90
C ALA A 315 -7.53 15.30 -18.41
N ALA A 316 -8.71 15.48 -17.82
CA ALA A 316 -8.88 15.75 -16.39
C ALA A 316 -8.35 14.60 -15.55
N MET A 317 -8.76 13.36 -15.87
CA MET A 317 -8.34 12.16 -15.15
C MET A 317 -6.86 11.85 -15.35
N GLN A 318 -6.33 11.96 -16.57
CA GLN A 318 -4.91 11.71 -16.84
C GLN A 318 -4.00 12.64 -16.07
N THR A 319 -4.30 13.94 -16.09
CA THR A 319 -3.50 14.94 -15.39
C THR A 319 -3.55 14.71 -13.89
N TRP A 320 -4.75 14.49 -13.35
CA TRP A 320 -4.96 14.30 -11.92
C TRP A 320 -4.35 13.00 -11.39
N MET A 321 -4.54 11.87 -12.08
CA MET A 321 -4.01 10.57 -11.67
C MET A 321 -2.48 10.56 -11.67
N LYS A 322 -1.84 11.16 -12.70
CA LYS A 322 -0.37 11.24 -12.77
C LYS A 322 0.21 12.07 -11.63
N LYS A 323 -0.42 13.21 -11.33
CA LYS A 323 -0.02 14.07 -10.21
C LYS A 323 -0.13 13.34 -8.87
N ASN A 324 -1.21 12.57 -8.68
CA ASN A 324 -1.55 11.95 -7.40
C ASN A 324 -1.17 10.47 -7.28
N GLY A 325 -0.39 9.91 -8.22
CA GLY A 325 0.11 8.54 -8.08
C GLY A 325 -0.96 7.45 -8.23
N VAL A 326 -2.15 7.80 -8.71
CA VAL A 326 -3.29 6.86 -8.80
C VAL A 326 -3.13 5.98 -10.03
N ARG A 327 -3.16 4.67 -9.83
CA ARG A 327 -2.92 3.69 -10.90
C ARG A 327 -4.19 3.22 -11.60
N GLN A 328 -5.31 3.06 -10.90
CA GLN A 328 -6.55 2.53 -11.46
C GLN A 328 -7.75 3.35 -10.97
N ALA A 329 -8.60 3.77 -11.90
CA ALA A 329 -9.78 4.58 -11.60
C ALA A 329 -10.93 4.29 -12.58
N GLN A 330 -12.16 4.58 -12.18
CA GLN A 330 -13.32 4.63 -13.07
C GLN A 330 -14.16 5.88 -12.81
N ILE A 331 -14.78 6.40 -13.86
CA ILE A 331 -15.86 7.38 -13.77
C ILE A 331 -17.06 6.89 -14.56
N ALA A 332 -18.26 7.11 -14.03
CA ALA A 332 -19.49 6.86 -14.75
C ALA A 332 -20.52 7.95 -14.50
N VAL A 333 -21.34 8.19 -15.52
CA VAL A 333 -22.47 9.13 -15.48
C VAL A 333 -23.71 8.40 -15.96
N ALA A 334 -24.81 8.58 -15.25
CA ALA A 334 -26.11 8.00 -15.55
C ALA A 334 -27.19 9.10 -15.63
N LEU A 335 -28.17 8.84 -16.49
CA LEU A 335 -29.40 9.62 -16.62
C LEU A 335 -30.57 8.67 -16.39
N ASN A 336 -31.43 8.97 -15.41
CA ASN A 336 -32.61 8.17 -15.06
C ASN A 336 -32.28 6.67 -14.88
N GLY A 337 -31.20 6.36 -14.16
CA GLY A 337 -30.76 4.99 -13.88
C GLY A 337 -30.07 4.26 -15.04
N SER A 338 -29.85 4.91 -16.18
CA SER A 338 -29.15 4.35 -17.35
C SER A 338 -27.81 5.04 -17.57
N THR A 339 -26.72 4.30 -17.78
CA THR A 339 -25.40 4.91 -18.02
C THR A 339 -25.34 5.61 -19.39
N ILE A 340 -24.79 6.82 -19.38
CA ILE A 340 -24.55 7.65 -20.57
C ILE A 340 -23.06 7.90 -20.82
N ALA A 341 -22.22 7.61 -19.82
CA ALA A 341 -20.78 7.62 -19.91
C ALA A 341 -20.19 6.61 -18.92
N GLU A 342 -19.24 5.81 -19.38
CA GLU A 342 -18.48 4.87 -18.56
C GLU A 342 -17.03 4.88 -19.03
N ARG A 343 -16.09 5.22 -18.17
CA ARG A 343 -14.66 5.27 -18.51
C ARG A 343 -13.81 4.61 -17.43
N GLY A 344 -12.94 3.69 -17.87
CA GLY A 344 -11.89 3.09 -17.06
C GLY A 344 -10.55 3.74 -17.38
N TYR A 345 -9.72 3.97 -16.36
CA TYR A 345 -8.42 4.62 -16.50
C TYR A 345 -7.32 3.81 -15.83
N THR A 346 -6.17 3.72 -16.49
CA THR A 346 -4.98 3.04 -15.96
C THR A 346 -3.73 3.86 -16.22
N TRP A 347 -2.95 4.13 -15.17
CA TRP A 347 -1.60 4.67 -15.26
C TRP A 347 -0.64 3.80 -14.47
N ALA A 348 -0.14 2.74 -15.11
CA ALA A 348 0.48 1.65 -14.35
C ALA A 348 1.55 0.90 -15.14
N GLU A 349 2.37 0.12 -14.44
CA GLU A 349 3.36 -0.80 -15.00
C GLU A 349 2.65 -1.94 -15.77
N SER A 350 3.35 -2.63 -16.67
CA SER A 350 2.75 -3.62 -17.59
C SER A 350 2.16 -4.86 -16.92
N ASN A 351 2.51 -5.10 -15.66
CA ASN A 351 2.04 -6.22 -14.86
C ASN A 351 0.69 -5.98 -14.16
N ARG A 352 0.03 -4.83 -14.43
CA ARG A 352 -1.29 -4.48 -13.92
C ARG A 352 -2.33 -4.54 -15.02
N ALA A 353 -3.55 -4.91 -14.65
CA ALA A 353 -4.66 -4.94 -15.61
C ALA A 353 -5.05 -3.52 -16.03
N VAL A 354 -5.29 -3.36 -17.33
CA VAL A 354 -6.01 -2.20 -17.86
C VAL A 354 -7.45 -2.28 -17.35
N VAL A 355 -7.91 -1.24 -16.67
CA VAL A 355 -9.26 -1.15 -16.10
C VAL A 355 -10.29 -1.20 -17.23
N GLU A 356 -11.34 -2.00 -17.05
CA GLU A 356 -12.56 -1.99 -17.86
C GLU A 356 -13.71 -1.34 -17.07
N PRO A 357 -14.76 -0.80 -17.72
CA PRO A 357 -15.82 -0.09 -17.02
C PRO A 357 -16.67 -0.92 -16.04
N ASP A 358 -16.67 -2.24 -16.17
CA ASP A 358 -17.37 -3.19 -15.32
C ASP A 358 -16.49 -3.80 -14.21
N ASP A 359 -15.19 -3.46 -14.19
CA ASP A 359 -14.30 -3.88 -13.10
C ASP A 359 -14.80 -3.34 -11.74
N VAL A 360 -14.62 -4.14 -10.69
CA VAL A 360 -15.21 -3.90 -9.37
C VAL A 360 -14.18 -3.28 -8.42
N PHE A 361 -14.55 -2.17 -7.77
CA PHE A 361 -13.73 -1.45 -6.78
C PHE A 361 -14.36 -1.53 -5.40
N LEU A 362 -13.54 -1.56 -4.35
CA LEU A 362 -14.00 -1.39 -2.97
C LEU A 362 -14.63 0.00 -2.81
N LEU A 363 -15.88 0.06 -2.37
CA LEU A 363 -16.67 1.31 -2.35
C LEU A 363 -16.40 2.16 -1.12
N ALA A 364 -15.73 1.61 -0.10
CA ALA A 364 -15.63 2.23 1.20
C ALA A 364 -17.02 2.70 1.68
N SER A 365 -17.12 3.86 2.34
CA SER A 365 -18.40 4.35 2.89
C SER A 365 -19.52 4.64 1.90
N VAL A 366 -19.31 4.58 0.59
CA VAL A 366 -20.41 4.55 -0.39
C VAL A 366 -21.26 3.28 -0.23
N SER A 367 -20.73 2.22 0.38
CA SER A 367 -21.49 1.02 0.78
C SER A 367 -22.76 1.34 1.62
N LYS A 368 -22.77 2.45 2.37
CA LYS A 368 -23.90 2.84 3.22
C LYS A 368 -25.19 3.11 2.43
N ILE A 369 -25.12 3.44 1.13
CA ILE A 369 -26.33 3.65 0.32
C ILE A 369 -27.20 2.38 0.31
N PHE A 370 -26.58 1.19 0.37
CA PHE A 370 -27.29 -0.08 0.33
C PHE A 370 -27.97 -0.41 1.67
N VAL A 371 -27.33 -0.15 2.81
CA VAL A 371 -28.01 -0.32 4.11
C VAL A 371 -29.13 0.71 4.30
N HIS A 372 -28.95 1.94 3.81
CA HIS A 372 -29.99 2.95 3.82
C HIS A 372 -31.21 2.53 2.98
N ALA A 373 -30.98 1.98 1.78
CA ALA A 373 -32.04 1.41 0.94
C ALA A 373 -32.73 0.20 1.61
N ALA A 374 -31.97 -0.68 2.27
CA ALA A 374 -32.53 -1.81 3.01
C ALA A 374 -33.43 -1.37 4.17
N ILE A 375 -33.02 -0.37 4.94
CA ILE A 375 -33.83 0.19 6.02
C ILE A 375 -35.09 0.85 5.46
N PHE A 376 -34.97 1.61 4.37
CA PHE A 376 -36.13 2.19 3.70
C PHE A 376 -37.13 1.13 3.24
N ASN A 377 -36.65 0.04 2.63
CA ASN A 377 -37.49 -1.09 2.21
C ASN A 377 -38.28 -1.69 3.40
N LEU A 378 -37.64 -1.85 4.56
CA LEU A 378 -38.33 -2.35 5.76
C LEU A 378 -39.34 -1.35 6.34
N ILE A 379 -39.09 -0.05 6.22
CA ILE A 379 -40.03 1.01 6.61
C ILE A 379 -41.27 0.98 5.72
N GLU A 380 -41.09 0.91 4.41
CA GLU A 380 -42.20 0.80 3.44
C GLU A 380 -43.01 -0.49 3.63
N ALA A 381 -42.34 -1.58 4.03
CA ALA A 381 -43.00 -2.83 4.40
C ALA A 381 -43.70 -2.80 5.77
N GLY A 382 -43.64 -1.67 6.50
CA GLY A 382 -44.26 -1.51 7.82
C GLY A 382 -43.62 -2.33 8.93
N LYS A 383 -42.39 -2.84 8.74
CA LYS A 383 -41.69 -3.68 9.73
C LYS A 383 -41.00 -2.87 10.82
N LEU A 384 -40.65 -1.62 10.54
CA LEU A 384 -40.07 -0.66 11.49
C LEU A 384 -40.41 0.76 11.04
N ASN A 385 -40.09 1.76 11.87
CA ASN A 385 -40.19 3.17 11.50
C ASN A 385 -38.99 3.94 12.06
N TYR A 386 -38.83 5.21 11.64
CA TYR A 386 -37.72 6.07 12.07
C TYR A 386 -37.58 6.22 13.60
N SER A 387 -38.70 6.23 14.33
CA SER A 387 -38.71 6.33 15.80
C SER A 387 -38.54 5.00 16.54
N THR A 388 -38.42 3.88 15.82
CA THR A 388 -38.22 2.56 16.44
C THR A 388 -36.87 2.56 17.16
N THR A 389 -36.83 2.12 18.42
CA THR A 389 -35.62 2.08 19.23
C THR A 389 -34.80 0.82 18.94
N ALA A 390 -33.51 1.00 18.67
CA ALA A 390 -32.64 -0.02 18.10
C ALA A 390 -32.34 -1.18 19.06
N TYR A 391 -31.83 -0.90 20.26
CA TYR A 391 -31.47 -1.96 21.21
C TYR A 391 -32.68 -2.68 21.82
N PRO A 392 -33.78 -2.00 22.21
CA PRO A 392 -35.00 -2.69 22.62
C PRO A 392 -35.56 -3.61 21.53
N LEU A 393 -35.51 -3.21 20.27
CA LEU A 393 -35.91 -4.06 19.14
C LEU A 393 -35.06 -5.34 19.03
N LEU A 394 -33.77 -5.24 19.32
CA LEU A 394 -32.82 -6.34 19.28
C LEU A 394 -32.81 -7.18 20.58
N GLY A 395 -33.52 -6.75 21.62
CA GLY A 395 -33.54 -7.41 22.93
C GLY A 395 -32.22 -7.27 23.71
N PHE A 396 -31.45 -6.20 23.47
CA PHE A 396 -30.23 -5.90 24.21
C PHE A 396 -30.51 -4.96 25.39
N GLU A 397 -29.72 -5.12 26.45
CA GLU A 397 -29.76 -4.29 27.67
C GLU A 397 -28.41 -3.56 27.84
N PRO A 398 -28.27 -2.33 27.32
CA PRO A 398 -27.03 -1.55 27.40
C PRO A 398 -26.67 -1.15 28.84
N ALA A 399 -25.38 -1.09 29.16
CA ALA A 399 -24.91 -0.63 30.47
C ALA A 399 -25.22 0.87 30.72
N ASP A 400 -25.13 1.69 29.68
CA ASP A 400 -25.62 3.08 29.68
C ASP A 400 -27.05 3.11 29.14
N THR A 401 -28.02 3.27 30.04
CA THR A 401 -29.45 3.18 29.69
C THR A 401 -29.91 4.21 28.67
N ARG A 402 -29.17 5.32 28.46
CA ARG A 402 -29.47 6.29 27.39
C ARG A 402 -29.42 5.65 26.00
N ALA A 403 -28.65 4.58 25.83
CA ALA A 403 -28.59 3.85 24.56
C ALA A 403 -29.93 3.24 24.16
N ASN A 404 -30.84 2.98 25.12
CA ASN A 404 -32.20 2.51 24.81
C ASN A 404 -33.04 3.55 24.03
N ASP A 405 -32.65 4.82 24.06
CA ASP A 405 -33.31 5.91 23.32
C ASP A 405 -32.76 6.09 21.90
N ILE A 406 -31.78 5.28 21.48
CA ILE A 406 -31.23 5.32 20.12
C ILE A 406 -32.29 4.78 19.15
N THR A 407 -32.70 5.61 18.19
CA THR A 407 -33.68 5.27 17.18
C THR A 407 -33.03 4.90 15.85
N ILE A 408 -33.80 4.32 14.93
CA ILE A 408 -33.38 4.09 13.54
C ILE A 408 -32.93 5.40 12.88
N ASP A 409 -33.63 6.50 13.12
CA ASP A 409 -33.26 7.83 12.62
C ASP A 409 -31.91 8.29 13.16
N HIS A 410 -31.64 8.10 14.46
CA HIS A 410 -30.35 8.46 15.05
C HIS A 410 -29.18 7.68 14.42
N LEU A 411 -29.40 6.42 14.03
CA LEU A 411 -28.39 5.60 13.34
C LEU A 411 -28.17 6.08 11.89
N LEU A 412 -29.25 6.37 11.15
CA LEU A 412 -29.19 6.86 9.77
C LEU A 412 -28.56 8.26 9.65
N THR A 413 -28.74 9.11 10.66
CA THR A 413 -28.30 10.50 10.67
C THR A 413 -27.01 10.74 11.43
N HIS A 414 -26.37 9.68 11.95
CA HIS A 414 -25.13 9.76 12.73
C HIS A 414 -25.24 10.64 14.00
N THR A 415 -26.36 10.52 14.71
CA THR A 415 -26.66 11.24 15.96
C THR A 415 -26.91 10.30 17.14
N SER A 416 -26.45 9.05 17.05
CA SER A 416 -26.72 7.96 18.01
C SER A 416 -25.96 8.05 19.34
N GLY A 417 -25.08 9.03 19.53
CA GLY A 417 -24.30 9.16 20.78
C GLY A 417 -22.93 8.48 20.76
N TYR A 418 -22.53 7.85 19.65
CA TYR A 418 -21.20 7.28 19.46
C TYR A 418 -20.31 8.23 18.67
N SER A 419 -19.18 8.65 19.27
CA SER A 419 -18.21 9.53 18.62
C SER A 419 -16.89 8.82 18.37
N ARG A 420 -16.55 8.66 17.08
CA ARG A 420 -15.25 8.10 16.69
C ARG A 420 -14.07 9.01 17.08
N GLU A 421 -14.31 10.30 17.24
CA GLU A 421 -13.29 11.27 17.65
C GLU A 421 -13.02 11.26 19.16
N ARG A 422 -14.02 10.93 19.98
CA ARG A 422 -13.89 10.90 21.46
C ARG A 422 -13.55 9.51 21.98
N SER A 423 -14.30 8.50 21.52
CA SER A 423 -14.24 7.14 22.04
C SER A 423 -13.79 6.11 21.00
N GLY A 424 -13.33 6.55 19.82
CA GLY A 424 -12.84 5.71 18.73
C GLY A 424 -13.92 4.96 17.95
N ASP A 425 -13.52 4.24 16.90
CA ASP A 425 -14.44 3.56 15.97
C ASP A 425 -14.34 2.03 16.07
N PRO A 426 -15.32 1.37 16.72
CA PRO A 426 -15.33 -0.09 16.89
C PRO A 426 -15.31 -0.89 15.58
N ALA A 427 -15.65 -0.27 14.45
CA ALA A 427 -15.58 -0.91 13.13
C ALA A 427 -14.15 -1.33 12.71
N PHE A 428 -13.13 -0.85 13.41
CA PHE A 428 -11.71 -1.16 13.15
C PHE A 428 -11.02 -1.85 14.33
N TRP A 429 -11.80 -2.34 15.31
CA TRP A 429 -11.29 -2.87 16.57
C TRP A 429 -11.54 -4.36 16.77
N PHE A 430 -11.76 -5.11 15.68
CA PHE A 430 -12.12 -6.54 15.78
C PHE A 430 -11.10 -7.35 16.57
N ARG A 431 -9.81 -7.04 16.40
CA ARG A 431 -8.75 -7.68 17.19
C ARG A 431 -8.85 -7.34 18.68
N GLU A 432 -9.04 -6.06 19.02
CA GLU A 432 -9.21 -5.60 20.42
C GLU A 432 -10.45 -6.24 21.06
N VAL A 433 -11.57 -6.26 20.35
CA VAL A 433 -12.82 -6.90 20.80
C VAL A 433 -12.59 -8.38 21.08
N SER A 434 -11.88 -9.08 20.19
CA SER A 434 -11.52 -10.48 20.40
C SER A 434 -10.66 -10.71 21.66
N PHE A 435 -9.67 -9.84 21.92
CA PHE A 435 -8.88 -9.94 23.15
C PHE A 435 -9.71 -9.65 24.41
N ASN A 436 -10.56 -8.63 24.38
CA ASN A 436 -11.37 -8.25 25.55
C ASN A 436 -12.42 -9.31 25.91
N LEU A 437 -13.08 -9.90 24.91
CA LEU A 437 -14.18 -10.84 25.16
C LEU A 437 -13.73 -12.31 25.22
N PHE A 438 -12.66 -12.67 24.48
CA PHE A 438 -12.28 -14.07 24.26
C PHE A 438 -10.77 -14.33 24.39
N ASN A 439 -9.99 -13.39 24.95
CA ASN A 439 -8.53 -13.48 25.04
C ASN A 439 -7.84 -13.78 23.70
N GLY A 440 -8.43 -13.37 22.57
CA GLY A 440 -7.84 -13.56 21.24
C GLY A 440 -8.06 -14.94 20.64
N THR A 441 -8.82 -15.83 21.29
CA THR A 441 -8.94 -17.25 20.88
C THR A 441 -9.76 -17.47 19.60
N ARG A 442 -10.49 -16.46 19.13
CA ARG A 442 -11.24 -16.48 17.86
C ARG A 442 -11.41 -15.07 17.29
N ALA A 443 -11.66 -14.95 15.99
CA ALA A 443 -12.09 -13.68 15.39
C ALA A 443 -13.39 -13.16 16.03
N ALA A 444 -13.51 -11.84 16.15
CA ALA A 444 -14.75 -11.18 16.57
C ALA A 444 -15.73 -11.09 15.39
N THR A 445 -17.01 -11.21 15.67
CA THR A 445 -18.12 -10.96 14.75
C THR A 445 -18.73 -9.58 15.00
N LEU A 446 -19.62 -9.10 14.13
CA LEU A 446 -20.40 -7.89 14.37
C LEU A 446 -21.19 -7.96 15.68
N ARG A 447 -21.73 -9.14 16.03
CA ARG A 447 -22.43 -9.33 17.30
C ARG A 447 -21.51 -9.07 18.50
N ASP A 448 -20.27 -9.55 18.43
CA ASP A 448 -19.30 -9.35 19.51
C ASP A 448 -18.92 -7.86 19.62
N VAL A 449 -18.82 -7.14 18.50
CA VAL A 449 -18.58 -5.69 18.49
C VAL A 449 -19.76 -4.94 19.13
N ILE A 450 -21.00 -5.37 18.87
CA ILE A 450 -22.20 -4.82 19.52
C ILE A 450 -22.16 -5.09 21.02
N GLU A 451 -21.90 -6.33 21.44
CA GLU A 451 -21.81 -6.71 22.86
C GLU A 451 -20.68 -5.95 23.59
N TYR A 452 -19.54 -5.72 22.94
CA TYR A 452 -18.46 -4.88 23.45
C TYR A 452 -18.88 -3.41 23.58
N GLN A 453 -19.58 -2.86 22.58
CA GLN A 453 -20.01 -1.47 22.60
C GLN A 453 -21.09 -1.22 23.67
N LEU A 454 -21.93 -2.21 23.96
CA LEU A 454 -22.98 -2.15 24.99
C LEU A 454 -22.43 -2.01 26.41
N THR A 455 -21.17 -2.37 26.66
CA THR A 455 -20.52 -2.19 27.98
C THR A 455 -19.90 -0.80 28.15
N ARG A 456 -19.97 0.06 27.14
CA ARG A 456 -19.32 1.38 27.11
C ARG A 456 -20.35 2.51 27.17
N PRO A 457 -20.03 3.64 27.83
CA PRO A 457 -20.94 4.79 27.89
C PRO A 457 -21.07 5.48 26.53
N LEU A 458 -22.20 6.16 26.31
CA LEU A 458 -22.34 7.08 25.18
C LEU A 458 -21.53 8.36 25.39
N ASP A 459 -20.95 8.88 24.31
CA ASP A 459 -20.21 10.15 24.30
C ASP A 459 -21.12 11.38 24.45
N PHE A 460 -22.37 11.26 24.01
CA PHE A 460 -23.42 12.27 24.12
C PHE A 460 -24.80 11.62 24.08
N ALA A 461 -25.86 12.36 24.42
CA ALA A 461 -27.21 11.81 24.42
C ALA A 461 -27.72 11.62 22.97
N PRO A 462 -28.49 10.56 22.67
CA PRO A 462 -29.01 10.36 21.31
C PRO A 462 -29.79 11.59 20.82
N GLY A 463 -29.49 12.04 19.60
CA GLY A 463 -30.08 13.22 18.96
C GLY A 463 -29.50 14.57 19.40
N SER A 464 -28.60 14.63 20.41
CA SER A 464 -28.08 15.91 20.93
C SER A 464 -26.88 16.48 20.17
N ASP A 465 -26.17 15.66 19.41
CA ASP A 465 -24.95 16.03 18.67
C ASP A 465 -24.79 15.14 17.43
N TYR A 466 -23.85 15.49 16.54
CA TYR A 466 -23.51 14.73 15.35
C TYR A 466 -22.09 14.17 15.44
N SER A 467 -21.92 12.87 15.17
CA SER A 467 -20.61 12.28 14.89
C SER A 467 -20.76 11.09 13.96
N TYR A 468 -19.98 11.13 12.86
CA TYR A 468 -19.97 10.08 11.86
C TYR A 468 -19.64 8.72 12.49
N SER A 469 -20.52 7.74 12.31
CA SER A 469 -20.43 6.43 12.97
C SER A 469 -20.57 5.28 11.98
N ASN A 470 -19.48 4.53 11.77
CA ASN A 470 -19.52 3.27 11.05
C ASN A 470 -20.30 2.21 11.85
N TYR A 471 -20.04 2.14 13.16
CA TYR A 471 -20.78 1.26 14.08
C TYR A 471 -22.30 1.44 13.96
N GLY A 472 -22.81 2.67 13.90
CA GLY A 472 -24.25 2.92 13.74
C GLY A 472 -24.82 2.28 12.47
N THR A 473 -24.10 2.33 11.35
CA THR A 473 -24.52 1.68 10.10
C THR A 473 -24.33 0.17 10.10
N MET A 474 -23.33 -0.35 10.82
CA MET A 474 -23.20 -1.78 11.06
C MET A 474 -24.39 -2.30 11.88
N LEU A 475 -24.81 -1.57 12.92
CA LEU A 475 -26.00 -1.90 13.70
C LEU A 475 -27.27 -1.92 12.85
N LEU A 476 -27.42 -1.01 11.87
CA LEU A 476 -28.53 -1.07 10.91
C LEU A 476 -28.53 -2.37 10.09
N SER A 477 -27.36 -2.84 9.60
CA SER A 477 -27.28 -4.13 8.90
C SER A 477 -27.62 -5.33 9.79
N TYR A 478 -27.28 -5.26 11.08
CA TYR A 478 -27.70 -6.26 12.07
C TYR A 478 -29.22 -6.25 12.29
N ILE A 479 -29.85 -5.07 12.38
CA ILE A 479 -31.30 -4.91 12.49
C ILE A 479 -32.03 -5.51 11.28
N VAL A 480 -31.52 -5.28 10.06
CA VAL A 480 -32.06 -5.90 8.84
C VAL A 480 -32.07 -7.42 8.97
N SER A 481 -30.95 -8.00 9.39
CA SER A 481 -30.84 -9.46 9.54
C SER A 481 -31.77 -10.00 10.63
N ASN A 482 -31.86 -9.30 11.76
CA ASN A 482 -32.71 -9.69 12.90
C ASN A 482 -34.20 -9.68 12.55
N LEU A 483 -34.68 -8.63 11.87
CA LEU A 483 -36.10 -8.48 11.51
C LEU A 483 -36.57 -9.42 10.40
N THR A 484 -35.63 -9.88 9.56
CA THR A 484 -35.95 -10.69 8.38
C THR A 484 -35.62 -12.16 8.57
N ALA A 485 -34.79 -12.50 9.56
CA ALA A 485 -34.16 -13.81 9.70
C ALA A 485 -33.35 -14.24 8.46
N THR A 486 -32.92 -13.28 7.65
CA THR A 486 -32.11 -13.47 6.44
C THR A 486 -30.74 -12.79 6.64
N PRO A 487 -29.61 -13.42 6.28
CA PRO A 487 -28.31 -12.76 6.33
C PRO A 487 -28.31 -11.44 5.51
N TYR A 488 -27.69 -10.38 6.03
CA TYR A 488 -27.72 -9.05 5.42
C TYR A 488 -27.40 -9.02 3.92
N LEU A 489 -26.32 -9.67 3.49
CA LEU A 489 -25.95 -9.73 2.07
C LEU A 489 -26.98 -10.46 1.21
N ALA A 490 -27.58 -11.53 1.73
CA ALA A 490 -28.65 -12.24 1.03
C ALA A 490 -29.91 -11.35 0.93
N PHE A 491 -30.24 -10.60 1.98
CA PHE A 491 -31.34 -9.64 1.94
C PHE A 491 -31.10 -8.55 0.88
N LEU A 492 -29.89 -7.99 0.78
CA LEU A 492 -29.55 -7.03 -0.26
C LEU A 492 -29.70 -7.63 -1.65
N GLN A 493 -29.20 -8.84 -1.88
CA GLN A 493 -29.29 -9.52 -3.17
C GLN A 493 -30.74 -9.74 -3.61
N GLU A 494 -31.61 -10.14 -2.67
CA GLU A 494 -33.01 -10.46 -2.95
C GLU A 494 -33.89 -9.20 -3.11
N ASN A 495 -33.58 -8.11 -2.39
CA ASN A 495 -34.53 -7.00 -2.23
C ASN A 495 -34.01 -5.64 -2.73
N ILE A 496 -32.69 -5.46 -2.89
CA ILE A 496 -32.06 -4.14 -3.10
C ILE A 496 -31.22 -4.08 -4.36
N PHE A 497 -30.36 -5.07 -4.62
CA PHE A 497 -29.40 -5.00 -5.72
C PHE A 497 -30.07 -5.10 -7.10
N GLY A 498 -31.13 -5.89 -7.26
CA GLY A 498 -31.68 -6.17 -8.59
C GLY A 498 -30.58 -6.68 -9.54
N ASP A 499 -30.41 -6.03 -10.69
CA ASP A 499 -29.37 -6.36 -11.68
C ASP A 499 -28.01 -5.68 -11.43
N HIS A 500 -27.85 -4.97 -10.31
CA HIS A 500 -26.59 -4.32 -9.95
C HIS A 500 -25.56 -5.34 -9.45
N ASP A 501 -24.39 -5.37 -10.09
CA ASP A 501 -23.25 -6.18 -9.65
C ASP A 501 -22.58 -5.51 -8.45
N VAL A 502 -23.02 -5.90 -7.26
CA VAL A 502 -22.49 -5.46 -5.97
C VAL A 502 -22.09 -6.70 -5.18
N ARG A 503 -20.86 -6.69 -4.66
CA ARG A 503 -20.26 -7.85 -3.99
C ARG A 503 -19.71 -7.46 -2.64
N LEU A 504 -19.52 -8.44 -1.76
CA LEU A 504 -18.68 -8.25 -0.59
C LEU A 504 -17.21 -8.22 -1.02
N TYR A 505 -16.45 -7.25 -0.54
CA TYR A 505 -14.99 -7.30 -0.57
C TYR A 505 -14.52 -8.10 0.65
N GLU A 506 -14.10 -9.34 0.45
CA GLU A 506 -13.71 -10.24 1.55
C GLU A 506 -12.41 -9.77 2.25
N THR A 507 -12.20 -10.18 3.50
CA THR A 507 -10.98 -9.77 4.25
C THR A 507 -9.73 -10.44 3.71
N ALA A 508 -9.83 -11.72 3.35
CA ALA A 508 -8.65 -12.54 3.05
C ALA A 508 -8.03 -12.17 1.69
N ALA A 509 -6.74 -11.77 1.69
CA ALA A 509 -5.99 -11.41 0.48
C ALA A 509 -6.04 -12.50 -0.62
N SER A 510 -6.12 -13.78 -0.24
CA SER A 510 -6.22 -14.90 -1.19
C SER A 510 -7.47 -14.87 -2.06
N LYS A 511 -8.56 -14.23 -1.61
CA LYS A 511 -9.79 -14.04 -2.39
C LYS A 511 -9.63 -13.04 -3.53
N HIS A 512 -8.57 -12.23 -3.48
CA HIS A 512 -8.28 -11.16 -4.44
C HIS A 512 -7.11 -11.50 -5.38
N ALA A 513 -6.62 -12.74 -5.37
CA ALA A 513 -5.48 -13.15 -6.21
C ALA A 513 -5.77 -12.99 -7.72
N ALA A 514 -7.03 -13.19 -8.11
CA ALA A 514 -7.50 -13.06 -9.49
C ALA A 514 -8.11 -11.68 -9.81
N ASP A 515 -8.21 -10.78 -8.83
CA ASP A 515 -8.79 -9.47 -9.04
C ASP A 515 -7.93 -8.66 -10.02
N ARG A 516 -8.62 -7.97 -10.92
CA ARG A 516 -8.04 -7.05 -11.89
C ARG A 516 -7.71 -5.69 -11.26
N ILE A 517 -8.54 -5.28 -10.29
CA ILE A 517 -8.37 -4.03 -9.53
C ILE A 517 -7.66 -4.32 -8.22
N ILE A 518 -6.59 -3.58 -7.97
CA ILE A 518 -5.74 -3.79 -6.81
C ILE A 518 -5.86 -2.59 -5.89
N GLN A 519 -6.48 -2.79 -4.72
CA GLN A 519 -6.57 -1.76 -3.69
C GLN A 519 -5.16 -1.54 -3.09
N GLU A 520 -4.60 -0.34 -3.28
CA GLU A 520 -3.22 -0.02 -2.93
C GLU A 520 -3.13 0.77 -1.64
N SER A 521 -2.36 0.24 -0.69
CA SER A 521 -1.98 0.93 0.52
C SER A 521 -0.52 0.65 0.86
N LYS A 522 0.13 1.61 1.51
CA LYS A 522 1.46 1.41 2.11
C LYS A 522 1.37 0.77 3.50
N TYR A 523 0.20 0.76 4.12
CA TYR A 523 0.01 0.34 5.50
C TYR A 523 -0.21 -1.16 5.63
N THR A 524 0.35 -1.71 6.71
CA THR A 524 0.10 -3.06 7.22
C THR A 524 -0.35 -2.94 8.68
N GLY A 525 -1.01 -3.97 9.18
CA GLY A 525 -1.41 -4.05 10.58
C GLY A 525 -1.78 -5.46 10.99
N TYR A 526 -2.02 -5.66 12.28
CA TYR A 526 -2.27 -6.99 12.83
C TYR A 526 -3.59 -7.57 12.31
N ASP A 527 -3.50 -8.79 11.81
CA ASP A 527 -4.64 -9.54 11.29
C ASP A 527 -5.70 -9.77 12.38
N PRO A 528 -6.93 -9.23 12.22
CA PRO A 528 -8.00 -9.41 13.18
C PRO A 528 -8.66 -10.79 13.10
N THR A 529 -8.43 -11.55 12.03
CA THR A 529 -9.01 -12.89 11.82
C THR A 529 -8.26 -13.98 12.58
N GLU A 530 -6.97 -13.75 12.86
CA GLU A 530 -6.09 -14.62 13.66
C GLU A 530 -5.38 -13.81 14.78
N PRO A 531 -6.11 -13.32 15.80
CA PRO A 531 -5.61 -12.32 16.75
C PRO A 531 -4.30 -12.68 17.48
N GLN A 532 -4.14 -13.97 17.82
CA GLN A 532 -2.98 -14.51 18.53
C GLN A 532 -1.78 -14.85 17.63
N ALA A 533 -1.94 -14.82 16.31
CA ALA A 533 -0.83 -15.09 15.40
C ALA A 533 0.15 -13.91 15.31
N TYR A 534 -0.29 -12.70 15.70
CA TYR A 534 0.47 -11.44 15.56
C TYR A 534 1.00 -11.23 14.13
N ARG A 535 0.32 -11.80 13.13
CA ARG A 535 0.63 -11.67 11.71
C ARG A 535 0.26 -10.26 11.25
N LEU A 536 1.18 -9.59 10.57
CA LEU A 536 0.89 -8.35 9.86
C LEU A 536 0.38 -8.68 8.46
N VAL A 537 -0.72 -8.04 8.05
CA VAL A 537 -1.32 -8.16 6.71
C VAL A 537 -1.53 -6.78 6.11
N PRO A 538 -1.61 -6.64 4.77
CA PRO A 538 -1.91 -5.36 4.14
C PRO A 538 -3.23 -4.77 4.62
N GLY A 539 -3.26 -3.44 4.74
CA GLY A 539 -4.39 -2.68 5.22
C GLY A 539 -5.75 -3.07 4.62
N PRO A 540 -5.90 -3.13 3.27
CA PRO A 540 -7.17 -3.49 2.63
C PRO A 540 -7.67 -4.90 2.97
N PHE A 541 -6.78 -5.77 3.44
CA PHE A 541 -7.04 -7.18 3.77
C PHE A 541 -7.10 -7.44 5.29
N GLY A 542 -7.55 -6.43 6.04
CA GLY A 542 -7.75 -6.51 7.49
C GLY A 542 -6.66 -5.86 8.32
N GLY A 543 -5.55 -5.41 7.71
CA GLY A 543 -4.50 -4.68 8.41
C GLY A 543 -4.98 -3.32 8.96
N ASP A 544 -6.12 -2.82 8.50
CA ASP A 544 -6.81 -1.67 9.08
C ASP A 544 -7.64 -1.99 10.34
N GLY A 545 -7.64 -3.25 10.78
CA GLY A 545 -8.33 -3.72 11.98
C GLY A 545 -9.79 -4.12 11.77
N ALA A 546 -10.33 -3.97 10.56
CA ALA A 546 -11.68 -4.40 10.22
C ALA A 546 -11.72 -5.83 9.69
N ILE A 547 -12.78 -6.57 10.03
CA ILE A 547 -13.19 -7.79 9.31
C ILE A 547 -14.28 -7.38 8.34
N LYS A 548 -13.97 -7.43 7.04
CA LYS A 548 -14.79 -6.87 5.97
C LYS A 548 -16.18 -7.49 5.90
N GLU A 549 -16.28 -8.80 6.11
CA GLU A 549 -17.52 -9.58 6.19
C GLU A 549 -18.50 -8.98 7.21
N GLU A 550 -17.98 -8.49 8.34
CA GLU A 550 -18.75 -7.94 9.46
C GLU A 550 -19.06 -6.44 9.31
N CYS A 551 -18.44 -5.79 8.30
CA CYS A 551 -18.54 -4.35 8.03
C CYS A 551 -19.31 -4.03 6.72
N ALA A 552 -20.02 -5.00 6.14
CA ALA A 552 -20.76 -4.84 4.88
C ALA A 552 -21.76 -3.67 4.91
N GLY A 553 -22.45 -3.45 6.03
CA GLY A 553 -23.37 -2.32 6.20
C GLY A 553 -22.71 -0.95 6.26
N ALA A 554 -21.37 -0.89 6.40
CA ALA A 554 -20.63 0.35 6.56
C ALA A 554 -19.72 0.67 5.39
N PHE A 555 -18.81 -0.23 4.99
CA PHE A 555 -17.77 0.14 4.02
C PHE A 555 -17.17 -0.99 3.18
N SER A 556 -17.67 -2.22 3.31
CA SER A 556 -17.02 -3.40 2.71
C SER A 556 -17.68 -3.92 1.43
N LEU A 557 -18.60 -3.18 0.83
CA LEU A 557 -19.16 -3.56 -0.47
C LEU A 557 -18.26 -3.06 -1.60
N ALA A 558 -18.30 -3.77 -2.71
CA ALA A 558 -17.54 -3.48 -3.92
C ALA A 558 -18.46 -3.46 -5.14
N ALA A 559 -18.27 -2.48 -6.03
CA ALA A 559 -18.96 -2.39 -7.31
C ALA A 559 -18.16 -1.51 -8.31
N SER A 560 -18.58 -1.48 -9.57
CA SER A 560 -18.06 -0.50 -10.53
C SER A 560 -18.69 0.89 -10.32
N ALA A 561 -18.02 1.94 -10.79
CA ALA A 561 -18.59 3.29 -10.80
C ALA A 561 -19.93 3.33 -11.56
N ALA A 562 -20.05 2.56 -12.64
CA ALA A 562 -21.27 2.44 -13.43
C ALA A 562 -22.43 1.87 -12.61
N THR A 563 -22.18 0.81 -11.84
CA THR A 563 -23.19 0.24 -10.93
C THR A 563 -23.65 1.27 -9.89
N VAL A 564 -22.73 2.01 -9.28
CA VAL A 564 -23.08 3.05 -8.30
C VAL A 564 -23.91 4.16 -8.93
N ALA A 565 -23.50 4.69 -10.09
CA ALA A 565 -24.21 5.76 -10.78
C ALA A 565 -25.65 5.35 -11.18
N ARG A 566 -25.85 4.11 -11.64
CA ARG A 566 -27.21 3.61 -11.93
C ARG A 566 -28.04 3.44 -10.66
N PHE A 567 -27.46 2.91 -9.59
CA PHE A 567 -28.17 2.66 -8.33
C PHE A 567 -28.71 3.96 -7.72
N ILE A 568 -27.88 5.01 -7.63
CA ILE A 568 -28.30 6.31 -7.09
C ILE A 568 -29.28 7.07 -8.00
N GLY A 569 -29.42 6.65 -9.27
CA GLY A 569 -30.45 7.16 -10.16
C GLY A 569 -31.87 6.77 -9.76
N THR A 570 -32.03 5.82 -8.83
CA THR A 570 -33.33 5.41 -8.29
C THR A 570 -33.39 5.45 -6.76
N HIS A 571 -32.24 5.48 -6.08
CA HIS A 571 -32.13 5.47 -4.62
C HIS A 571 -31.41 6.71 -4.10
N ALA A 572 -31.68 7.08 -2.85
CA ALA A 572 -30.99 8.18 -2.20
C ALA A 572 -29.49 7.88 -2.01
N VAL A 573 -28.61 8.74 -2.52
CA VAL A 573 -27.16 8.69 -2.23
C VAL A 573 -26.85 9.19 -0.80
N GLY A 574 -27.66 10.12 -0.29
CA GLY A 574 -27.67 10.59 1.09
C GLY A 574 -29.09 10.53 1.66
N GLY A 575 -29.23 10.05 2.90
CA GLY A 575 -30.55 9.77 3.50
C GLY A 575 -31.13 8.42 3.05
N THR A 576 -32.45 8.28 3.08
CA THR A 576 -33.21 7.08 2.69
C THR A 576 -34.27 7.44 1.66
N GLY A 577 -34.84 6.43 0.98
CA GLY A 577 -35.87 6.64 -0.03
C GLY A 577 -35.35 6.60 -1.48
N GLY A 578 -36.17 7.15 -2.38
CA GLY A 578 -35.82 7.27 -3.79
C GLY A 578 -34.72 8.29 -4.07
N ARG A 579 -34.38 8.47 -5.34
CA ARG A 579 -33.37 9.44 -5.81
C ARG A 579 -33.52 10.81 -5.13
N ALA A 580 -32.44 11.28 -4.52
CA ALA A 580 -32.36 12.57 -3.85
C ALA A 580 -31.42 13.52 -4.61
N MET A 581 -31.96 14.60 -5.19
CA MET A 581 -31.16 15.61 -5.89
C MET A 581 -30.32 16.44 -4.90
N TYR A 582 -29.18 16.94 -5.35
CA TYR A 582 -28.21 17.72 -4.57
C TYR A 582 -27.63 16.95 -3.36
N ALA A 583 -27.64 15.63 -3.45
CA ALA A 583 -27.06 14.76 -2.43
C ALA A 583 -25.80 14.09 -2.98
N GLU A 584 -24.89 13.77 -2.06
CA GLU A 584 -23.62 13.13 -2.38
C GLU A 584 -23.15 12.26 -1.22
N ARG A 585 -22.17 11.40 -1.51
CA ARG A 585 -21.50 10.58 -0.51
C ARG A 585 -20.05 10.35 -0.88
N ASP A 586 -19.19 10.54 0.11
CA ASP A 586 -17.77 10.20 0.05
C ASP A 586 -17.48 8.89 0.80
N GLY A 587 -16.79 8.00 0.13
CA GLY A 587 -16.30 6.73 0.62
C GLY A 587 -14.81 6.78 0.74
N THR A 588 -14.29 6.64 1.97
CA THR A 588 -12.85 6.60 2.22
C THR A 588 -12.50 5.42 3.14
N LEU A 589 -11.56 4.57 2.71
CA LEU A 589 -11.07 3.41 3.44
C LEU A 589 -9.62 3.16 3.04
N VAL A 590 -8.88 2.41 3.84
CA VAL A 590 -7.52 2.01 3.49
C VAL A 590 -7.52 1.29 2.14
N GLY A 591 -6.74 1.80 1.19
CA GLY A 591 -6.62 1.32 -0.18
C GLY A 591 -7.77 1.65 -1.13
N ALA A 592 -8.79 2.41 -0.74
CA ALA A 592 -9.93 2.68 -1.61
C ALA A 592 -10.59 4.05 -1.35
N ARG A 593 -11.02 4.69 -2.43
CA ARG A 593 -11.87 5.89 -2.35
C ARG A 593 -12.95 5.88 -3.43
N THR A 594 -14.16 6.24 -3.07
CA THR A 594 -15.30 6.31 -3.98
C THR A 594 -16.12 7.56 -3.70
N PHE A 595 -16.58 8.23 -4.74
CA PHE A 595 -17.51 9.36 -4.65
C PHE A 595 -18.75 9.07 -5.47
N ALA A 596 -19.91 9.50 -4.97
CA ALA A 596 -21.19 9.38 -5.66
C ALA A 596 -21.99 10.67 -5.46
N SER A 597 -22.63 11.17 -6.51
CA SER A 597 -23.39 12.42 -6.46
C SER A 597 -24.59 12.39 -7.40
N SER A 598 -25.72 12.85 -6.88
CA SER A 598 -26.97 13.03 -7.60
C SER A 598 -27.22 14.51 -7.84
N ARG A 599 -27.00 14.97 -9.07
CA ARG A 599 -27.28 16.35 -9.50
C ARG A 599 -28.71 16.45 -10.08
N PRO A 600 -29.24 17.65 -10.36
CA PRO A 600 -30.55 17.78 -11.01
C PRO A 600 -30.60 17.18 -12.41
N ASP A 601 -29.48 17.19 -13.12
CA ASP A 601 -29.32 16.80 -14.51
C ASP A 601 -28.85 15.35 -14.69
N VAL A 602 -27.94 14.88 -13.84
CA VAL A 602 -27.33 13.54 -13.95
C VAL A 602 -26.99 12.96 -12.58
N ASP A 603 -26.75 11.67 -12.55
CA ASP A 603 -26.12 10.95 -11.46
C ASP A 603 -24.72 10.52 -11.87
N TRP A 604 -23.73 10.59 -10.99
CA TRP A 604 -22.37 10.18 -11.35
C TRP A 604 -21.61 9.60 -10.17
N ALA A 605 -20.61 8.78 -10.49
CA ALA A 605 -19.73 8.15 -9.52
C ALA A 605 -18.30 8.08 -10.04
N LEU A 606 -17.36 8.06 -9.09
CA LEU A 606 -15.92 7.94 -9.31
C LEU A 606 -15.37 6.93 -8.30
N THR A 607 -14.64 5.93 -8.76
CA THR A 607 -13.92 4.98 -7.90
C THR A 607 -12.43 5.04 -8.21
N ILE A 608 -11.58 4.94 -7.18
CA ILE A 608 -10.12 4.90 -7.31
C ILE A 608 -9.54 3.87 -6.34
N ASN A 609 -8.46 3.21 -6.78
CA ASN A 609 -7.88 2.06 -6.08
C ASN A 609 -6.89 2.43 -4.95
N THR A 610 -6.99 3.64 -4.40
CA THR A 610 -6.17 4.07 -3.26
C THR A 610 -6.80 5.30 -2.61
N ARG A 611 -6.65 5.43 -1.30
CA ARG A 611 -6.94 6.66 -0.55
C ARG A 611 -5.65 7.43 -0.27
N GLU A 612 -4.58 6.70 -0.01
CA GLU A 612 -3.40 7.14 0.73
C GLU A 612 -2.48 8.04 -0.07
N TYR A 613 -2.51 7.95 -1.39
CA TYR A 613 -1.59 8.68 -2.26
C TYR A 613 -2.08 10.10 -2.59
N ILE A 614 -3.27 10.45 -2.09
CA ILE A 614 -4.02 11.64 -2.50
C ILE A 614 -4.32 12.47 -1.25
N SER A 615 -4.07 13.78 -1.32
CA SER A 615 -4.52 14.70 -0.27
C SER A 615 -6.03 14.98 -0.39
N GLU A 616 -6.68 15.35 0.71
CA GLU A 616 -8.10 15.75 0.68
C GLU A 616 -8.35 16.90 -0.29
N ALA A 617 -7.46 17.90 -0.32
CA ALA A 617 -7.56 19.04 -1.23
C ALA A 617 -7.50 18.63 -2.71
N GLU A 618 -6.63 17.68 -3.08
CA GLU A 618 -6.52 17.20 -4.45
C GLU A 618 -7.76 16.40 -4.88
N PHE A 619 -8.33 15.60 -3.98
CA PHE A 619 -9.57 14.89 -4.29
C PHE A 619 -10.78 15.83 -4.36
N ASP A 620 -10.86 16.81 -3.46
CA ASP A 620 -11.88 17.87 -3.49
C ASP A 620 -11.86 18.65 -4.80
N ASP A 621 -10.66 19.01 -5.28
CA ASP A 621 -10.52 19.67 -6.58
C ASP A 621 -11.04 18.81 -7.73
N LEU A 622 -10.78 17.50 -7.72
CA LEU A 622 -11.31 16.59 -8.74
C LEU A 622 -12.84 16.53 -8.69
N ARG A 623 -13.43 16.26 -7.51
CA ARG A 623 -14.85 15.96 -7.39
C ARG A 623 -15.78 17.18 -7.41
N TYR A 624 -15.29 18.34 -6.97
CA TYR A 624 -16.10 19.56 -6.90
C TYR A 624 -15.80 20.55 -8.03
N ASN A 625 -14.60 20.50 -8.62
CA ASN A 625 -14.23 21.42 -9.69
C ASN A 625 -14.06 20.70 -11.03
N LYS A 626 -13.04 19.84 -11.17
CA LYS A 626 -12.65 19.31 -12.50
C LYS A 626 -13.77 18.53 -13.18
N ILE A 627 -14.33 17.54 -12.49
CA ILE A 627 -15.39 16.70 -13.07
C ILE A 627 -16.71 17.46 -13.26
N PRO A 628 -17.21 18.23 -12.26
CA PRO A 628 -18.42 19.04 -12.46
C PRO A 628 -18.32 20.08 -13.57
N LEU A 629 -17.13 20.65 -13.82
CA LEU A 629 -16.88 21.55 -14.95
C LEU A 629 -17.10 20.84 -16.29
N VAL A 630 -16.53 19.64 -16.47
CA VAL A 630 -16.76 18.85 -17.70
C VAL A 630 -18.27 18.56 -17.87
N LEU A 631 -18.95 18.17 -16.79
CA LEU A 631 -20.40 17.95 -16.85
C LEU A 631 -21.20 19.22 -17.19
N GLY A 632 -20.70 20.41 -16.84
CA GLY A 632 -21.33 21.69 -17.16
C GLY A 632 -21.06 22.19 -18.59
N ASP A 633 -19.90 21.87 -19.13
CA ASP A 633 -19.48 22.30 -20.48
C ASP A 633 -20.17 21.51 -21.60
N PHE A 634 -20.58 20.27 -21.32
CA PHE A 634 -21.21 19.38 -22.30
C PHE A 634 -22.65 19.07 -21.92
N ALA A 635 -23.59 19.50 -22.76
CA ALA A 635 -25.01 19.20 -22.56
C ALA A 635 -25.32 17.72 -22.85
N VAL A 636 -26.14 17.10 -22.00
CA VAL A 636 -26.72 15.77 -22.21
C VAL A 636 -27.63 15.79 -23.45
N ALA A 637 -27.61 14.69 -24.22
CA ALA A 637 -28.28 14.53 -25.52
C ALA A 637 -29.80 14.44 -25.42
#